data_AF-A0A961NVY6-F1
#
_entry.id   AF-A0A961NVY6-F1
#
_cell.length_a   1.000
_cell.length_b   1.000
_cell.length_c   1.000
_cell.angle_alpha   90.00
_cell.angle_beta   90.00
_cell.angle_gamma   90.00
#
_symmetry.space_group_name_H-M   'P 1'
#
loop_
_entity.id
_entity.type
_entity.pdbx_description
1 polymer ?
#
loop_
_entity_poly.entity_id
_entity_poly.type
_entity_poly.pdbx_seq_one_letter_code
_entity_poly.pdbx_strand_id
1 'polypeptide(L)'
;MSLPETAPTSPAAPVLAACGITKRFTPRRRAFGGAKALTAVDRVSFALKAGNTLSLVGESGRGKSTTARLVTGLLDLTDGEVLLNGQRISGLPERRMHALRRKIQIVFQDPCTSLNPRLSIGTLLRDPLENYGIGTARDRDARVAALLEQVGLRPDFAARYPHQLSGGQCQRIGIARALSLDPDVIVLDEAVSALDLSVQAQILNLLNDLQAELGLACLFISHDLSVVRHISDRVAVMYLGSIVEEGPSDTLFATPGHPYTRMLLDAVPVVNPALRRHSPALTAEVPDAANSPRGCAFHPRCSLASEACRREKPRMTGLGGGHRVACFAVEPRERTAPMTTNFDPVAFTAELVRIPSCDPPGGDLAVARTIADRLHALGLEPELDAFQPGRANVLCRIRGRGEQPPLVFSAHMDTVPVGGADWAFDPFAGDLVAGRLRGRGSSDMKSALAAFIAAADRLNRRPAPLAGDVILAFTAGESADCLGARHLLAQGVQREIGAFLCGEPSSLDLIVVETAVLWLELEARGTLGHVSGAAGVNAISIMAEAIAALFRLHLDLPGHPLLGPPSVNVGRISGGSTVNVTPDRCRAEIDIRFGPGIDPDTVIVQLDRALPPGIGLRQIDFKPAVEEAPDSAFVACCAAAVRGHTGAAPAVKGVSYYSDGTILLQGLDVPFCILGPGDLGMSGQPNETADTAAIRAAAEIYETIAEAWPA
;
A
#
# COMPACT_ATOMS: atom_id res chain seq x y z
N MET A 1 -21.68 35.21 19.91
CA MET A 1 -21.18 34.01 20.63
C MET A 1 -20.24 33.31 19.69
N SER A 2 -18.96 33.58 19.87
CA SER A 2 -17.86 33.06 19.04
C SER A 2 -17.58 31.63 19.47
N LEU A 3 -17.70 30.68 18.54
CA LEU A 3 -17.21 29.32 18.71
C LEU A 3 -15.67 29.37 18.74
N PRO A 4 -14.99 28.69 19.67
CA PRO A 4 -13.54 28.75 19.76
C PRO A 4 -12.92 27.99 18.59
N GLU A 5 -12.06 28.72 17.88
CA GLU A 5 -11.18 28.32 16.80
C GLU A 5 -10.19 27.26 17.33
N THR A 6 -10.27 26.02 16.83
CA THR A 6 -9.31 24.96 17.16
C THR A 6 -8.01 25.21 16.40
N ALA A 7 -7.01 25.69 17.13
CA ALA A 7 -5.63 25.87 16.65
C ALA A 7 -5.03 24.55 16.11
N PRO A 8 -4.08 24.63 15.14
CA PRO A 8 -3.40 23.46 14.61
C PRO A 8 -2.62 22.74 15.71
N THR A 9 -2.93 21.45 15.91
CA THR A 9 -2.25 20.58 16.87
C THR A 9 -0.78 20.38 16.49
N SER A 10 0.11 20.84 17.37
CA SER A 10 1.53 20.46 17.44
C SER A 10 1.71 18.93 17.28
N PRO A 11 2.82 18.42 16.71
CA PRO A 11 3.07 16.97 16.63
C PRO A 11 2.93 16.33 18.02
N ALA A 12 1.96 15.43 18.17
CA ALA A 12 1.62 14.82 19.45
C ALA A 12 2.87 14.24 20.14
N ALA A 13 3.09 14.62 21.39
CA ALA A 13 4.22 14.17 22.19
C ALA A 13 4.20 12.64 22.36
N PRO A 14 5.37 11.97 22.43
CA PRO A 14 5.42 10.52 22.61
C PRO A 14 4.86 10.11 23.98
N VAL A 15 4.08 9.04 23.99
CA VAL A 15 3.52 8.42 25.21
C VAL A 15 4.62 7.71 25.98
N LEU A 16 5.54 7.02 25.29
CA LEU A 16 6.71 6.38 25.89
C LEU A 16 7.97 6.82 25.14
N ALA A 17 9.02 7.20 25.87
CA ALA A 17 10.33 7.44 25.31
C ALA A 17 11.42 6.76 26.14
N ALA A 18 12.31 6.04 25.47
CA ALA A 18 13.55 5.56 26.03
C ALA A 18 14.70 6.44 25.53
N CYS A 19 15.49 6.99 26.44
CA CYS A 19 16.56 7.94 26.15
C CYS A 19 17.90 7.38 26.63
N GLY A 20 18.68 6.80 25.72
CA GLY A 20 20.01 6.28 26.00
C GLY A 20 20.06 5.16 27.03
N ILE A 21 19.00 4.35 27.14
CA ILE A 21 18.87 3.34 28.20
C ILE A 21 19.97 2.28 28.07
N THR A 22 20.62 1.98 29.21
CA THR A 22 21.72 1.02 29.30
C THR A 22 21.50 0.09 30.47
N LYS A 23 21.77 -1.21 30.28
CA LYS A 23 21.78 -2.21 31.35
C LYS A 23 23.05 -3.03 31.33
N ARG A 24 23.80 -2.95 32.44
CA ARG A 24 24.97 -3.80 32.72
C ARG A 24 24.65 -4.76 33.85
N PHE A 25 24.91 -6.04 33.63
CA PHE A 25 24.87 -7.08 34.66
C PHE A 25 26.28 -7.39 35.12
N THR A 26 26.51 -7.30 36.43
CA THR A 26 27.77 -7.72 37.05
C THR A 26 27.58 -9.13 37.61
N PRO A 27 28.25 -10.16 37.08
CA PRO A 27 28.13 -11.51 37.62
C PRO A 27 28.64 -11.54 39.07
N ARG A 28 28.00 -12.32 39.94
CA ARG A 28 28.52 -12.57 41.30
C ARG A 28 29.91 -13.20 41.18
N ARG A 29 30.90 -12.63 41.90
CA ARG A 29 32.31 -13.09 41.93
C ARG A 29 32.37 -14.62 42.08
N ARG A 30 33.00 -15.31 41.12
CA ARG A 30 33.54 -16.65 41.35
C ARG A 30 34.89 -16.50 42.06
N ALA A 31 35.19 -17.40 42.99
CA ALA A 31 36.36 -17.32 43.87
C ALA A 31 37.73 -17.27 43.15
N PHE A 32 37.79 -17.59 41.84
CA PHE A 32 39.04 -17.60 41.05
C PHE A 32 38.83 -17.13 39.60
N GLY A 33 38.24 -15.94 39.38
CA GLY A 33 38.22 -15.34 38.05
C GLY A 33 37.45 -14.02 37.99
N GLY A 34 38.07 -12.97 37.45
CA GLY A 34 37.42 -11.68 37.23
C GLY A 34 36.26 -11.83 36.24
N ALA A 35 35.03 -11.66 36.70
CA ALA A 35 33.86 -11.71 35.83
C ALA A 35 33.68 -10.36 35.14
N LYS A 36 33.79 -10.35 33.80
CA LYS A 36 33.57 -9.15 32.97
C LYS A 36 32.08 -8.78 33.02
N ALA A 37 31.78 -7.48 33.17
CA ALA A 37 30.40 -7.00 33.17
C ALA A 37 29.77 -7.22 31.78
N LEU A 38 28.56 -7.77 31.76
CA LEU A 38 27.78 -8.02 30.55
C LEU A 38 26.86 -6.82 30.28
N THR A 39 27.06 -6.14 29.15
CA THR A 39 26.14 -5.09 28.69
C THR A 39 25.03 -5.75 27.86
N ALA A 40 23.82 -5.81 28.41
CA ALA A 40 22.67 -6.44 27.74
C ALA A 40 21.89 -5.45 26.85
N VAL A 41 21.91 -4.18 27.20
CA VAL A 41 21.33 -3.06 26.44
C VAL A 41 22.32 -1.90 26.52
N ASP A 42 22.67 -1.30 25.38
CA ASP A 42 23.71 -0.27 25.27
C ASP A 42 23.16 0.96 24.53
N ARG A 43 22.85 2.01 25.31
CA ARG A 43 22.38 3.32 24.84
C ARG A 43 21.22 3.28 23.84
N VAL A 44 20.26 2.40 24.07
CA VAL A 44 19.07 2.28 23.21
C VAL A 44 18.18 3.51 23.37
N SER A 45 17.74 4.09 22.26
CA SER A 45 16.83 5.24 22.26
C SER A 45 15.71 5.05 21.24
N PHE A 46 14.46 5.25 21.65
CA PHE A 46 13.30 5.21 20.77
C PHE A 46 12.13 5.96 21.40
N ALA A 47 11.15 6.31 20.58
CA ALA A 47 9.92 6.98 21.01
C ALA A 47 8.71 6.28 20.39
N LEU A 48 7.64 6.19 21.18
CA LEU A 48 6.38 5.53 20.84
C LEU A 48 5.23 6.52 21.05
N LYS A 49 4.38 6.64 20.03
CA LYS A 49 3.22 7.54 20.02
C LYS A 49 1.94 6.78 20.35
N ALA A 50 0.90 7.49 20.78
CA ALA A 50 -0.44 6.92 20.95
C ALA A 50 -0.96 6.42 19.59
N GLY A 51 -1.69 5.30 19.61
CA GLY A 51 -2.24 4.67 18.39
C GLY A 51 -1.18 4.16 17.41
N ASN A 52 0.08 4.04 17.83
CA ASN A 52 1.15 3.52 16.99
C ASN A 52 1.80 2.26 17.58
N THR A 53 2.28 1.40 16.70
CA THR A 53 3.09 0.23 17.03
C THR A 53 4.54 0.44 16.60
N LEU A 54 5.45 0.39 17.57
CA LEU A 54 6.88 0.21 17.32
C LEU A 54 7.26 -1.24 17.54
N SER A 55 7.80 -1.89 16.52
CA SER A 55 8.36 -3.23 16.65
C SER A 55 9.85 -3.19 16.96
N LEU A 56 10.29 -3.96 17.95
CA LEU A 56 11.69 -4.19 18.26
C LEU A 56 12.06 -5.63 17.85
N VAL A 57 12.91 -5.76 16.84
CA VAL A 57 13.22 -7.04 16.19
C VAL A 57 14.69 -7.40 16.27
N GLY A 58 14.99 -8.69 16.16
CA GLY A 58 16.36 -9.21 16.16
C GLY A 58 16.40 -10.68 16.58
N GLU A 59 17.54 -11.34 16.32
CA GLU A 59 17.79 -12.72 16.75
C GLU A 59 17.52 -12.91 18.27
N SER A 60 17.37 -14.15 18.71
CA SER A 60 17.22 -14.45 20.14
C SER A 60 18.46 -14.01 20.93
N GLY A 61 18.27 -13.57 22.19
CA GLY A 61 19.36 -13.17 23.08
C GLY A 61 20.00 -11.80 22.80
N ARG A 62 19.38 -10.94 21.97
CA ARG A 62 19.95 -9.63 21.58
C ARG A 62 19.57 -8.44 22.47
N GLY A 63 18.84 -8.68 23.56
CA GLY A 63 18.48 -7.64 24.55
C GLY A 63 17.03 -7.13 24.48
N LYS A 64 16.19 -7.67 23.58
CA LYS A 64 14.80 -7.22 23.36
C LYS A 64 13.93 -7.32 24.63
N SER A 65 13.83 -8.51 25.23
CA SER A 65 13.08 -8.71 26.49
C SER A 65 13.69 -7.96 27.68
N THR A 66 15.01 -7.73 27.66
CA THR A 66 15.65 -6.84 28.65
C THR A 66 15.15 -5.42 28.47
N THR A 67 15.12 -4.89 27.24
CA THR A 67 14.54 -3.58 26.91
C THR A 67 13.08 -3.49 27.37
N ALA A 68 12.26 -4.52 27.13
CA ALA A 68 10.87 -4.61 27.58
C ALA A 68 10.74 -4.39 29.10
N ARG A 69 11.58 -5.09 29.87
CA ARG A 69 11.60 -5.00 31.34
C ARG A 69 12.13 -3.67 31.86
N LEU A 70 13.06 -3.04 31.14
CA LEU A 70 13.57 -1.71 31.49
C LEU A 70 12.48 -0.64 31.30
N VAL A 71 11.79 -0.63 30.16
CA VAL A 71 10.77 0.39 29.88
C VAL A 71 9.51 0.24 30.73
N THR A 72 9.19 -0.98 31.16
CA THR A 72 8.07 -1.27 32.08
C THR A 72 8.42 -1.07 33.57
N GLY A 73 9.68 -0.76 33.89
CA GLY A 73 10.13 -0.60 35.28
C GLY A 73 10.20 -1.90 36.09
N LEU A 74 10.28 -3.06 35.42
CA LEU A 74 10.53 -4.37 36.04
C LEU A 74 12.03 -4.60 36.30
N LEU A 75 12.90 -3.81 35.67
CA LEU A 75 14.34 -3.87 35.84
C LEU A 75 14.93 -2.45 35.88
N ASP A 76 15.82 -2.20 36.83
CA ASP A 76 16.46 -0.88 36.93
C ASP A 76 17.47 -0.63 35.81
N LEU A 77 17.53 0.61 35.33
CA LEU A 77 18.55 1.09 34.42
C LEU A 77 19.92 1.17 35.10
N THR A 78 20.98 0.98 34.34
CA THR A 78 22.33 1.39 34.73
C THR A 78 22.62 2.83 34.32
N ASP A 79 22.09 3.27 33.18
CA ASP A 79 22.23 4.64 32.66
C ASP A 79 21.04 4.97 31.75
N GLY A 80 20.84 6.26 31.48
CA GLY A 80 19.73 6.80 30.68
C GLY A 80 18.43 6.99 31.47
N GLU A 81 17.34 7.24 30.74
CA GLU A 81 16.03 7.43 31.33
C GLU A 81 14.88 6.92 30.47
N VAL A 82 13.75 6.67 31.13
CA VAL A 82 12.48 6.29 30.50
C VAL A 82 11.45 7.33 30.90
N LEU A 83 10.75 7.88 29.92
CA LEU A 83 9.67 8.85 30.08
C LEU A 83 8.34 8.19 29.70
N LEU A 84 7.32 8.34 30.55
CA LEU A 84 5.94 7.93 30.28
C LEU A 84 5.05 9.17 30.41
N ASN A 85 4.32 9.52 29.36
CA ASN A 85 3.53 10.75 29.26
C ASN A 85 4.33 12.00 29.66
N GLY A 86 5.58 12.07 29.20
CA GLY A 86 6.54 13.14 29.54
C GLY A 86 7.13 13.08 30.95
N GLN A 87 6.66 12.19 31.83
CA GLN A 87 7.19 12.02 33.18
C GLN A 87 8.29 10.96 33.22
N ARG A 88 9.44 11.29 33.79
CA ARG A 88 10.50 10.30 34.06
C ARG A 88 10.03 9.25 35.06
N ILE A 89 10.12 7.99 34.68
CA ILE A 89 9.75 6.84 35.51
C ILE A 89 10.97 6.09 36.05
N SER A 90 12.14 6.23 35.42
CA SER A 90 13.35 5.55 35.87
C SER A 90 13.86 6.09 37.21
N GLY A 91 14.12 5.16 38.15
CA GLY A 91 14.63 5.49 39.48
C GLY A 91 13.59 6.09 40.44
N LEU A 92 12.30 6.02 40.11
CA LEU A 92 11.24 6.42 41.03
C LEU A 92 11.13 5.46 42.22
N PRO A 93 10.81 5.97 43.44
CA PRO A 93 10.44 5.11 44.55
C PRO A 93 9.22 4.25 44.23
N GLU A 94 9.20 3.02 44.76
CA GLU A 94 8.17 1.99 44.48
C GLU A 94 6.73 2.51 44.62
N ARG A 95 6.45 3.37 45.61
CA ARG A 95 5.13 3.96 45.81
C ARG A 95 4.66 4.83 44.63
N ARG A 96 5.56 5.60 44.00
CA ARG A 96 5.23 6.43 42.83
C ARG A 96 5.17 5.58 41.56
N MET A 97 6.04 4.57 41.45
CA MET A 97 6.02 3.61 40.35
C MET A 97 4.71 2.81 40.33
N HIS A 98 4.19 2.42 41.50
CA HIS A 98 2.92 1.68 41.60
C HIS A 98 1.79 2.36 40.83
N ALA A 99 1.56 3.67 41.01
CA ALA A 99 0.50 4.39 40.29
C ALA A 99 0.71 4.40 38.76
N LEU A 100 1.96 4.51 38.31
CA LEU A 100 2.30 4.59 36.88
C LEU A 100 2.28 3.23 36.19
N ARG A 101 2.48 2.12 36.92
CA ARG A 101 2.35 0.78 36.35
C ARG A 101 0.96 0.55 35.76
N ARG A 102 -0.09 1.20 36.26
CA ARG A 102 -1.43 1.15 35.62
C ARG A 102 -1.42 1.61 34.15
N LYS A 103 -0.51 2.53 33.81
CA LYS A 103 -0.41 3.15 32.47
C LYS A 103 0.50 2.41 31.50
N ILE A 104 1.31 1.46 31.97
CA ILE A 104 2.17 0.62 31.13
C ILE A 104 2.07 -0.84 31.56
N GLN A 105 1.57 -1.68 30.66
CA GLN A 105 1.34 -3.10 30.92
C GLN A 105 2.17 -3.97 29.97
N ILE A 106 2.48 -5.20 30.40
CA ILE A 106 3.29 -6.14 29.61
C ILE A 106 2.58 -7.48 29.50
N VAL A 107 2.60 -8.03 28.29
CA VAL A 107 2.21 -9.40 27.97
C VAL A 107 3.51 -10.17 27.72
N PHE A 108 3.75 -11.20 28.53
CA PHE A 108 4.98 -11.99 28.49
C PHE A 108 4.94 -13.06 27.39
N GLN A 109 6.11 -13.55 27.01
CA GLN A 109 6.35 -14.50 25.92
C GLN A 109 5.55 -15.80 26.00
N ASP A 110 5.34 -16.32 27.20
CA ASP A 110 4.55 -17.54 27.40
C ASP A 110 3.24 -17.22 28.11
N PRO A 111 2.11 -17.29 27.38
CA PRO A 111 0.83 -16.92 27.94
C PRO A 111 0.32 -17.85 29.03
N CYS A 112 0.52 -19.17 28.93
CA CYS A 112 -0.05 -20.07 29.93
C CYS A 112 0.83 -20.11 31.19
N THR A 113 2.17 -20.01 31.08
CA THR A 113 3.05 -20.02 32.27
C THR A 113 3.10 -18.68 33.01
N SER A 114 2.72 -17.58 32.35
CA SER A 114 2.57 -16.27 33.00
C SER A 114 1.27 -16.12 33.82
N LEU A 115 0.32 -17.03 33.66
CA LEU A 115 -0.92 -17.11 34.45
C LEU A 115 -0.75 -18.06 35.63
N ASN A 116 -1.31 -17.72 36.79
CA ASN A 116 -1.30 -18.63 37.93
C ASN A 116 -2.32 -19.77 37.68
N PRO A 117 -1.89 -21.04 37.51
CA PRO A 117 -2.77 -22.12 37.10
C PRO A 117 -3.78 -22.54 38.19
N ARG A 118 -3.60 -22.05 39.43
CA ARG A 118 -4.47 -22.33 40.58
C ARG A 118 -5.63 -21.35 40.73
N LEU A 119 -5.63 -20.25 39.98
CA LEU A 119 -6.66 -19.23 40.03
C LEU A 119 -7.58 -19.36 38.81
N SER A 120 -8.86 -19.03 38.99
CA SER A 120 -9.79 -18.95 37.85
C SER A 120 -9.45 -17.74 36.99
N ILE A 121 -9.88 -17.77 35.72
CA ILE A 121 -9.69 -16.65 34.80
C ILE A 121 -10.35 -15.38 35.33
N GLY A 122 -11.55 -15.49 35.91
CA GLY A 122 -12.25 -14.36 36.50
C GLY A 122 -11.49 -13.72 37.66
N THR A 123 -10.81 -14.53 38.49
CA THR A 123 -9.91 -14.02 39.54
C THR A 123 -8.69 -13.36 38.92
N LEU A 124 -8.03 -13.99 37.96
CA LEU A 124 -6.83 -13.45 37.29
C LEU A 124 -7.06 -12.08 36.63
N LEU A 125 -8.24 -11.86 36.05
CA LEU A 125 -8.64 -10.59 35.44
C LEU A 125 -9.12 -9.55 36.47
N ARG A 126 -9.60 -10.01 37.64
CA ARG A 126 -10.04 -9.14 38.75
C ARG A 126 -8.88 -8.65 39.60
N ASP A 127 -7.85 -9.47 39.81
CA ASP A 127 -6.71 -9.19 40.68
C ASP A 127 -6.07 -7.81 40.43
N PRO A 128 -5.84 -7.36 39.17
CA PRO A 128 -5.30 -6.01 38.93
C PRO A 128 -6.25 -4.91 39.41
N LEU A 129 -7.56 -5.05 39.18
CA LEU A 129 -8.56 -4.07 39.62
C LEU A 129 -8.61 -3.98 41.15
N GLU A 130 -8.50 -5.11 41.83
CA GLU A 130 -8.48 -5.18 43.30
C GLU A 130 -7.22 -4.54 43.89
N ASN A 131 -6.06 -4.86 43.33
CA ASN A 131 -4.78 -4.32 43.78
C ASN A 131 -4.74 -2.78 43.68
N TYR A 132 -5.43 -2.20 42.69
CA TYR A 132 -5.54 -0.75 42.52
C TYR A 132 -6.81 -0.13 43.12
N GLY A 133 -7.65 -0.92 43.79
CA GLY A 133 -8.89 -0.43 44.40
C GLY A 133 -9.91 0.13 43.41
N ILE A 134 -9.93 -0.37 42.17
CA ILE A 134 -10.78 0.13 41.08
C ILE A 134 -12.14 -0.57 41.14
N GLY A 135 -13.21 0.21 41.21
CA GLY A 135 -14.60 -0.28 41.17
C GLY A 135 -15.04 -1.10 42.39
N THR A 136 -16.35 -1.33 42.51
CA THR A 136 -16.94 -2.29 43.45
C THR A 136 -16.80 -3.72 42.94
N ALA A 137 -17.16 -4.72 43.76
CA ALA A 137 -17.17 -6.12 43.33
C ALA A 137 -18.03 -6.34 42.06
N ARG A 138 -19.20 -5.68 41.98
CA ARG A 138 -20.10 -5.76 40.82
C ARG A 138 -19.50 -5.09 39.58
N ASP A 139 -18.83 -3.95 39.75
CA ASP A 139 -18.17 -3.26 38.63
C ASP A 139 -17.01 -4.09 38.07
N ARG A 140 -16.26 -4.76 38.96
CA ARG A 140 -15.18 -5.68 38.57
C ARG A 140 -15.72 -6.89 37.81
N ASP A 141 -16.84 -7.47 38.24
CA ASP A 141 -17.49 -8.58 37.53
C ASP A 141 -17.89 -8.16 36.11
N ALA A 142 -18.51 -6.99 35.97
CA ALA A 142 -18.91 -6.44 34.68
C ALA A 142 -17.68 -6.15 33.78
N ARG A 143 -16.61 -5.58 34.35
CA ARG A 143 -15.37 -5.32 33.61
C ARG A 143 -14.71 -6.62 33.15
N VAL A 144 -14.68 -7.66 33.98
CA VAL A 144 -14.16 -8.98 33.61
C VAL A 144 -14.94 -9.56 32.43
N ALA A 145 -16.27 -9.47 32.44
CA ALA A 145 -17.09 -9.93 31.33
C ALA A 145 -16.79 -9.16 30.03
N ALA A 146 -16.71 -7.83 30.11
CA ALA A 146 -16.39 -6.97 28.97
C ALA A 146 -14.98 -7.24 28.40
N LEU A 147 -13.98 -7.45 29.27
CA LEU A 147 -12.62 -7.79 28.84
C LEU A 147 -12.56 -9.13 28.10
N LEU A 148 -13.32 -10.13 28.56
CA LEU A 148 -13.41 -11.42 27.88
C LEU A 148 -14.01 -11.24 26.48
N GLU A 149 -15.10 -10.48 26.37
CA GLU A 149 -15.74 -10.19 25.08
C GLU A 149 -14.82 -9.42 24.13
N GLN A 150 -14.11 -8.39 24.63
CA GLN A 150 -13.12 -7.62 23.86
C GLN A 150 -12.03 -8.50 23.26
N VAL A 151 -11.60 -9.55 23.96
CA VAL A 151 -10.62 -10.50 23.42
C VAL A 151 -11.26 -11.69 22.72
N GLY A 152 -12.54 -11.60 22.33
CA GLY A 152 -13.25 -12.62 21.56
C GLY A 152 -13.57 -13.91 22.34
N LEU A 153 -13.68 -13.83 23.66
CA LEU A 153 -14.07 -14.94 24.53
C LEU A 153 -15.41 -14.67 25.19
N ARG A 154 -16.17 -15.74 25.44
CA ARG A 154 -17.46 -15.62 26.14
C ARG A 154 -17.26 -15.35 27.63
N PRO A 155 -18.15 -14.59 28.30
CA PRO A 155 -18.05 -14.31 29.74
C PRO A 155 -17.99 -15.56 30.65
N ASP A 156 -18.54 -16.71 30.23
CA ASP A 156 -18.48 -17.95 31.00
C ASP A 156 -17.05 -18.51 31.15
N PHE A 157 -16.09 -18.03 30.37
CA PHE A 157 -14.69 -18.36 30.55
C PHE A 157 -14.13 -17.88 31.90
N ALA A 158 -14.77 -16.91 32.56
CA ALA A 158 -14.38 -16.44 33.88
C ALA A 158 -14.33 -17.56 34.94
N ALA A 159 -15.18 -18.58 34.82
CA ALA A 159 -15.21 -19.72 35.74
C ALA A 159 -14.15 -20.79 35.45
N ARG A 160 -13.45 -20.70 34.32
CA ARG A 160 -12.44 -21.69 33.89
C ARG A 160 -11.08 -21.40 34.54
N TYR A 161 -10.15 -22.33 34.38
CA TYR A 161 -8.76 -22.22 34.81
C TYR A 161 -7.80 -22.26 33.61
N PRO A 162 -6.57 -21.73 33.72
CA PRO A 162 -5.62 -21.70 32.60
C PRO A 162 -5.35 -23.06 31.94
N HIS A 163 -5.30 -24.15 32.72
CA HIS A 163 -5.08 -25.51 32.22
C HIS A 163 -6.26 -26.07 31.42
N GLN A 164 -7.40 -25.37 31.36
CA GLN A 164 -8.59 -25.73 30.59
C GLN A 164 -8.69 -24.95 29.26
N LEU A 165 -7.67 -24.15 28.93
CA LEU A 165 -7.65 -23.27 27.76
C LEU A 165 -6.60 -23.72 26.75
N SER A 166 -6.84 -23.42 25.47
CA SER A 166 -5.80 -23.54 24.44
C SER A 166 -4.73 -22.44 24.59
N GLY A 167 -3.56 -22.61 23.97
CA GLY A 167 -2.50 -21.60 24.00
C GLY A 167 -2.96 -20.22 23.50
N GLY A 168 -3.75 -20.18 22.41
CA GLY A 168 -4.35 -18.95 21.91
C GLY A 168 -5.38 -18.33 22.86
N GLN A 169 -6.14 -19.15 23.58
CA GLN A 169 -7.06 -18.67 24.62
C GLN A 169 -6.31 -18.13 25.83
N CYS A 170 -5.24 -18.80 26.31
CA CYS A 170 -4.34 -18.24 27.33
C CYS A 170 -3.79 -16.89 26.89
N GLN A 171 -3.39 -16.75 25.61
CA GLN A 171 -2.86 -15.50 25.07
C GLN A 171 -3.89 -14.37 25.13
N ARG A 172 -5.13 -14.64 24.71
CA ARG A 172 -6.26 -13.70 24.83
C ARG A 172 -6.48 -13.27 26.29
N ILE A 173 -6.40 -14.20 27.25
CA ILE A 173 -6.46 -13.86 28.68
C ILE A 173 -5.29 -12.98 29.12
N GLY A 174 -4.07 -13.26 28.66
CA GLY A 174 -2.90 -12.41 28.94
C GLY A 174 -3.09 -10.98 28.45
N ILE A 175 -3.64 -10.80 27.24
CA ILE A 175 -3.98 -9.50 26.66
C ILE A 175 -5.10 -8.83 27.49
N ALA A 176 -6.20 -9.54 27.77
CA ALA A 176 -7.30 -9.03 28.59
C ALA A 176 -6.83 -8.55 29.98
N ARG A 177 -5.89 -9.29 30.59
CA ARG A 177 -5.30 -8.91 31.88
C ARG A 177 -4.51 -7.62 31.78
N ALA A 178 -3.72 -7.43 30.71
CA ALA A 178 -3.00 -6.18 30.46
C ALA A 178 -3.96 -5.01 30.21
N LEU A 179 -5.08 -5.24 29.52
CA LEU A 179 -6.10 -4.21 29.26
C LEU A 179 -6.99 -3.88 30.47
N SER A 180 -6.97 -4.71 31.51
CA SER A 180 -7.87 -4.56 32.66
C SER A 180 -7.79 -3.20 33.34
N LEU A 181 -6.64 -2.53 33.23
CA LEU A 181 -6.29 -1.28 33.90
C LEU A 181 -6.37 -0.03 32.99
N ASP A 182 -6.87 -0.16 31.76
CA ASP A 182 -6.90 0.90 30.74
C ASP A 182 -5.52 1.57 30.55
N PRO A 183 -4.50 0.79 30.12
CA PRO A 183 -3.15 1.29 29.95
C PRO A 183 -3.06 2.28 28.78
N ASP A 184 -2.06 3.16 28.82
CA ASP A 184 -1.72 3.99 27.66
C ASP A 184 -0.72 3.25 26.75
N VAL A 185 0.10 2.37 27.34
CA VAL A 185 1.14 1.58 26.67
C VAL A 185 1.00 0.10 26.96
N ILE A 186 1.06 -0.73 25.91
CA ILE A 186 1.19 -2.18 26.04
C ILE A 186 2.49 -2.67 25.41
N VAL A 187 3.23 -3.50 26.16
CA VAL A 187 4.46 -4.16 25.70
C VAL A 187 4.15 -5.63 25.45
N LEU A 188 4.41 -6.09 24.23
CA LEU A 188 4.12 -7.45 23.79
C LEU A 188 5.45 -8.18 23.58
N ASP A 189 5.95 -8.87 24.60
CA ASP A 189 7.28 -9.51 24.59
C ASP A 189 7.22 -10.91 23.97
N GLU A 190 7.43 -11.04 22.66
CA GLU A 190 7.31 -12.31 21.90
C GLU A 190 5.95 -13.00 22.11
N ALA A 191 4.89 -12.19 22.24
CA ALA A 191 3.53 -12.60 22.61
C ALA A 191 2.84 -13.58 21.65
N VAL A 192 3.38 -13.82 20.46
CA VAL A 192 2.80 -14.75 19.47
C VAL A 192 3.74 -15.91 19.12
N SER A 193 4.99 -15.91 19.61
CA SER A 193 6.01 -16.85 19.11
C SER A 193 5.74 -18.32 19.43
N ALA A 194 4.96 -18.60 20.48
CA ALA A 194 4.67 -19.96 20.93
C ALA A 194 3.36 -20.54 20.35
N LEU A 195 2.73 -19.83 19.41
CA LEU A 195 1.41 -20.18 18.85
C LEU A 195 1.52 -20.70 17.41
N ASP A 196 0.57 -21.54 17.00
CA ASP A 196 0.43 -21.98 15.61
C ASP A 196 0.11 -20.80 14.68
N LEU A 197 0.56 -20.86 13.42
CA LEU A 197 0.46 -19.76 12.44
C LEU A 197 -0.97 -19.20 12.29
N SER A 198 -2.00 -20.06 12.29
CA SER A 198 -3.40 -19.61 12.19
C SER A 198 -3.86 -18.85 13.43
N VAL A 199 -3.41 -19.27 14.61
CA VAL A 199 -3.71 -18.60 15.89
C VAL A 199 -2.92 -17.30 16.01
N GLN A 200 -1.66 -17.28 15.56
CA GLN A 200 -0.86 -16.04 15.48
C GLN A 200 -1.59 -14.97 14.69
N ALA A 201 -2.06 -15.27 13.48
CA ALA A 201 -2.81 -14.33 12.65
C ALA A 201 -4.06 -13.77 13.35
N GLN A 202 -4.82 -14.63 14.04
CA GLN A 202 -5.99 -14.21 14.81
C GLN A 202 -5.64 -13.27 15.97
N ILE A 203 -4.51 -13.52 16.66
CA ILE A 203 -4.05 -12.65 17.76
C ILE A 203 -3.52 -11.33 17.21
N LEU A 204 -2.83 -11.32 16.06
CA LEU A 204 -2.36 -10.08 15.43
C LEU A 204 -3.51 -9.18 14.99
N ASN A 205 -4.56 -9.76 14.39
CA ASN A 205 -5.76 -9.00 14.02
C ASN A 205 -6.43 -8.41 15.27
N LEU A 206 -6.60 -9.22 16.32
CA LEU A 206 -7.12 -8.74 17.61
C LEU A 206 -6.29 -7.55 18.16
N LEU A 207 -4.96 -7.61 18.08
CA LEU A 207 -4.10 -6.53 18.55
C LEU A 207 -4.24 -5.26 17.70
N ASN A 208 -4.39 -5.38 16.38
CA ASN A 208 -4.66 -4.25 15.49
C ASN A 208 -6.02 -3.61 15.81
N ASP A 209 -7.07 -4.42 15.97
CA ASP A 209 -8.41 -3.95 16.34
C ASP A 209 -8.37 -3.19 17.68
N LEU A 210 -7.73 -3.76 18.69
CA LEU A 210 -7.58 -3.13 20.01
C LEU A 210 -6.75 -1.84 19.96
N GLN A 211 -5.70 -1.78 19.14
CA GLN A 211 -4.89 -0.57 18.97
C GLN A 211 -5.72 0.55 18.35
N ALA A 212 -6.49 0.25 17.30
CA ALA A 212 -7.36 1.19 16.61
C ALA A 212 -8.51 1.69 17.50
N GLU A 213 -9.16 0.78 18.23
CA GLU A 213 -10.30 1.10 19.10
C GLU A 213 -9.90 1.90 20.35
N LEU A 214 -8.77 1.56 20.97
CA LEU A 214 -8.36 2.10 22.26
C LEU A 214 -7.26 3.18 22.17
N GLY A 215 -6.70 3.42 20.97
CA GLY A 215 -5.59 4.36 20.77
C GLY A 215 -4.30 3.96 21.48
N LEU A 216 -4.08 2.66 21.68
CA LEU A 216 -2.96 2.13 22.47
C LEU A 216 -1.61 2.38 21.79
N ALA A 217 -0.61 2.75 22.60
CA ALA A 217 0.79 2.74 22.20
C ALA A 217 1.37 1.33 22.37
N CYS A 218 1.74 0.66 21.27
CA CYS A 218 2.19 -0.73 21.29
C CYS A 218 3.71 -0.86 21.07
N LEU A 219 4.43 -1.44 22.02
CA LEU A 219 5.80 -1.92 21.80
C LEU A 219 5.76 -3.42 21.53
N PHE A 220 5.87 -3.81 20.26
CA PHE A 220 5.80 -5.20 19.84
C PHE A 220 7.20 -5.80 19.71
N ILE A 221 7.48 -6.93 20.36
CA ILE A 221 8.79 -7.58 20.31
C ILE A 221 8.62 -8.92 19.63
N SER A 222 9.42 -9.16 18.59
CA SER A 222 9.40 -10.42 17.86
C SER A 222 10.78 -10.74 17.30
N HIS A 223 11.02 -12.01 17.04
CA HIS A 223 12.14 -12.47 16.22
C HIS A 223 11.69 -12.82 14.78
N ASP A 224 10.38 -12.87 14.53
CA ASP A 224 9.79 -13.15 13.23
C ASP A 224 9.39 -11.85 12.51
N LEU A 225 10.10 -11.55 11.42
CA LEU A 225 9.86 -10.37 10.60
C LEU A 225 8.56 -10.46 9.77
N SER A 226 8.05 -11.67 9.49
CA SER A 226 6.78 -11.84 8.74
C SER A 226 5.59 -11.32 9.56
N VAL A 227 5.58 -11.62 10.86
CA VAL A 227 4.61 -11.13 11.84
C VAL A 227 4.72 -9.62 12.02
N VAL A 228 5.95 -9.11 12.11
CA VAL A 228 6.23 -7.68 12.35
C VAL A 228 5.65 -6.81 11.23
N ARG A 229 5.73 -7.27 9.98
CA ARG A 229 5.20 -6.54 8.83
C ARG A 229 3.70 -6.26 8.93
N HIS A 230 2.94 -7.12 9.60
CA HIS A 230 1.47 -7.03 9.69
C HIS A 230 0.93 -6.07 10.77
N ILE A 231 1.75 -5.73 11.77
CA ILE A 231 1.30 -5.02 12.99
C ILE A 231 2.02 -3.68 13.24
N SER A 232 3.11 -3.40 12.53
CA SER A 232 4.03 -2.32 12.89
C SER A 232 3.93 -1.11 11.98
N ASP A 233 3.86 0.09 12.56
CA ASP A 233 4.10 1.34 11.82
C ASP A 233 5.60 1.59 11.64
N ARG A 234 6.38 1.27 12.69
CA ARG A 234 7.83 1.49 12.72
C ARG A 234 8.53 0.24 13.23
N VAL A 235 9.73 -0.02 12.71
CA VAL A 235 10.54 -1.16 13.09
C VAL A 235 11.92 -0.67 13.53
N ALA A 236 12.38 -1.14 14.69
CA ALA A 236 13.72 -0.96 15.22
C ALA A 236 14.43 -2.32 15.28
N VAL A 237 15.52 -2.47 14.54
CA VAL A 237 16.33 -3.68 14.48
C VAL A 237 17.44 -3.60 15.51
N MET A 238 17.52 -4.59 16.39
CA MET A 238 18.44 -4.67 17.51
C MET A 238 19.48 -5.77 17.32
N TYR A 239 20.76 -5.42 17.47
CA TYR A 239 21.87 -6.36 17.46
C TYR A 239 22.79 -6.12 18.66
N LEU A 240 23.06 -7.18 19.43
CA LEU A 240 23.92 -7.18 20.62
C LEU A 240 23.70 -5.96 21.55
N GLY A 241 22.46 -5.72 21.95
CA GLY A 241 22.16 -4.65 22.90
C GLY A 241 21.96 -3.27 22.28
N SER A 242 22.18 -3.07 20.97
CA SER A 242 22.10 -1.76 20.30
C SER A 242 21.08 -1.78 19.17
N ILE A 243 20.36 -0.67 18.96
CA ILE A 243 19.60 -0.46 17.71
C ILE A 243 20.59 -0.18 16.59
N VAL A 244 20.51 -0.97 15.51
CA VAL A 244 21.37 -0.84 14.32
C VAL A 244 20.65 -0.23 13.13
N GLU A 245 19.32 -0.27 13.13
CA GLU A 245 18.48 0.32 12.10
C GLU A 245 17.08 0.60 12.66
N GLU A 246 16.46 1.70 12.27
CA GLU A 246 15.10 2.05 12.68
C GLU A 246 14.43 2.86 11.58
N GLY A 247 13.19 2.54 11.20
CA GLY A 247 12.46 3.31 10.19
C GLY A 247 10.98 2.95 10.15
N PRO A 248 10.20 3.58 9.25
CA PRO A 248 8.87 3.09 8.89
C PRO A 248 8.95 1.62 8.46
N SER A 249 7.93 0.84 8.82
CA SER A 249 7.89 -0.60 8.53
C SER A 249 8.13 -0.87 7.05
N ASP A 250 7.33 -0.25 6.16
CA ASP A 250 7.41 -0.46 4.72
C ASP A 250 8.77 -0.10 4.13
N THR A 251 9.35 1.03 4.55
CA THR A 251 10.71 1.42 4.12
C THR A 251 11.75 0.39 4.54
N LEU A 252 11.71 -0.08 5.78
CA LEU A 252 12.71 -1.03 6.29
C LEU A 252 12.61 -2.40 5.61
N PHE A 253 11.38 -2.86 5.27
CA PHE A 253 11.16 -4.10 4.51
C PHE A 253 11.54 -3.96 3.03
N ALA A 254 11.31 -2.80 2.41
CA ALA A 254 11.60 -2.56 1.00
C ALA A 254 13.10 -2.29 0.74
N THR A 255 13.69 -1.39 1.53
CA THR A 255 15.05 -0.87 1.34
C THR A 255 15.89 -0.94 2.62
N PRO A 256 16.14 -2.15 3.17
CA PRO A 256 16.95 -2.32 4.38
C PRO A 256 18.36 -1.73 4.20
N GLY A 257 18.72 -0.81 5.09
CA GLY A 257 20.00 -0.11 5.09
C GLY A 257 21.13 -0.96 5.70
N HIS A 258 20.89 -1.62 6.83
CA HIS A 258 21.92 -2.34 7.57
C HIS A 258 22.10 -3.77 7.02
N PRO A 259 23.34 -4.26 6.83
CA PRO A 259 23.61 -5.63 6.38
C PRO A 259 22.99 -6.72 7.28
N TYR A 260 22.90 -6.49 8.59
CA TYR A 260 22.17 -7.37 9.52
C TYR A 260 20.67 -7.44 9.23
N THR A 261 20.04 -6.31 8.90
CA THR A 261 18.61 -6.28 8.57
C THR A 261 18.33 -7.02 7.27
N ARG A 262 19.17 -6.82 6.25
CA ARG A 262 19.14 -7.60 5.00
C ARG A 262 19.22 -9.10 5.28
N MET A 263 20.18 -9.50 6.12
CA MET A 263 20.36 -10.89 6.52
C MET A 263 19.12 -11.47 7.21
N LEU A 264 18.47 -10.72 8.10
CA LEU A 264 17.24 -11.19 8.76
C LEU A 264 16.10 -11.35 7.75
N LEU A 265 15.97 -10.43 6.79
CA LEU A 265 14.93 -10.47 5.76
C LEU A 265 15.15 -11.62 4.77
N ASP A 266 16.39 -11.88 4.35
CA ASP A 266 16.74 -12.98 3.45
C ASP A 266 16.47 -14.37 4.08
N ALA A 267 16.46 -14.45 5.42
CA ALA A 267 16.16 -15.67 6.15
C ALA A 267 14.65 -15.99 6.23
N VAL A 268 13.77 -15.06 5.87
CA VAL A 268 12.31 -15.25 5.92
C VAL A 268 11.88 -16.21 4.79
N PRO A 269 11.12 -17.29 5.08
CA PRO A 269 10.63 -18.21 4.06
C PRO A 269 9.73 -17.49 3.04
N VAL A 270 10.06 -17.62 1.76
CA VAL A 270 9.20 -17.16 0.65
C VAL A 270 8.35 -18.32 0.12
N VAL A 271 7.07 -18.04 -0.18
CA VAL A 271 6.09 -19.04 -0.64
C VAL A 271 6.51 -19.71 -1.96
N ASN A 272 7.26 -18.99 -2.80
CA ASN A 272 7.89 -19.56 -4.00
C ASN A 272 9.43 -19.63 -3.81
N PRO A 273 10.02 -20.82 -3.70
CA PRO A 273 11.48 -20.99 -3.58
C PRO A 273 12.29 -20.34 -4.71
N ALA A 274 11.70 -20.20 -5.91
CA ALA A 274 12.35 -19.57 -7.07
C ALA A 274 12.56 -18.05 -6.90
N LEU A 275 11.89 -17.41 -5.94
CA LEU A 275 12.06 -15.99 -5.60
C LEU A 275 13.10 -15.75 -4.50
N ARG A 276 13.79 -16.80 -4.01
CA ARG A 276 14.86 -16.64 -3.02
C ARG A 276 16.02 -15.85 -3.62
N ARG A 277 16.35 -14.71 -3.01
CA ARG A 277 17.61 -14.01 -3.27
C ARG A 277 18.75 -14.87 -2.69
N HIS A 278 19.71 -15.26 -3.52
CA HIS A 278 20.91 -15.96 -3.05
C HIS A 278 21.82 -14.97 -2.32
N SER A 279 21.71 -14.89 -0.99
CA SER A 279 22.72 -14.27 -0.15
C SER A 279 23.81 -15.28 0.20
N PRO A 280 25.11 -14.92 0.16
CA PRO A 280 26.18 -15.82 0.57
C PRO A 280 25.97 -16.26 2.02
N ALA A 281 26.01 -17.57 2.24
CA ALA A 281 25.88 -18.18 3.57
C ALA A 281 26.95 -17.62 4.51
N LEU A 282 26.53 -17.22 5.72
CA LEU A 282 27.42 -16.68 6.74
C LEU A 282 28.30 -17.78 7.33
N THR A 283 29.60 -17.52 7.35
CA THR A 283 30.66 -18.45 7.76
C THR A 283 31.11 -18.30 9.21
N ALA A 284 30.53 -17.39 10.01
CA ALA A 284 31.01 -17.07 11.36
C ALA A 284 29.94 -17.18 12.45
N GLU A 285 30.31 -17.80 13.58
CA GLU A 285 29.50 -17.91 14.80
C GLU A 285 29.17 -16.53 15.40
N VAL A 286 28.05 -16.48 16.11
CA VAL A 286 27.59 -15.31 16.85
C VAL A 286 28.61 -14.94 17.95
N PRO A 287 29.11 -13.69 18.01
CA PRO A 287 29.92 -13.24 19.14
C PRO A 287 29.10 -13.28 20.45
N ASP A 288 29.69 -13.82 21.50
CA ASP A 288 29.14 -13.77 22.86
C ASP A 288 29.02 -12.30 23.31
N ALA A 289 27.86 -11.92 23.86
CA ALA A 289 27.61 -10.57 24.37
C ALA A 289 28.62 -10.18 25.48
N ALA A 290 29.15 -11.14 26.24
CA ALA A 290 30.24 -10.91 27.21
C ALA A 290 31.57 -10.52 26.54
N ASN A 291 31.76 -10.90 25.28
CA ASN A 291 32.91 -10.61 24.43
C ASN A 291 32.52 -9.85 23.17
N SER A 292 31.69 -8.81 23.33
CA SER A 292 31.33 -7.92 22.22
C SER A 292 32.58 -7.33 21.56
N PRO A 293 32.67 -7.36 20.21
CA PRO A 293 33.82 -6.84 19.47
C PRO A 293 34.04 -5.34 19.72
N ARG A 294 35.29 -4.87 19.58
CA ARG A 294 35.55 -3.43 19.52
C ARG A 294 34.97 -2.86 18.22
N GLY A 295 34.45 -1.64 18.28
CA GLY A 295 33.82 -0.95 17.15
C GLY A 295 32.38 -1.38 16.85
N CYS A 296 32.07 -1.63 15.57
CA CYS A 296 30.79 -2.15 15.12
C CYS A 296 30.59 -3.59 15.59
N ALA A 297 29.54 -3.85 16.35
CA ALA A 297 29.26 -5.18 16.91
C ALA A 297 29.04 -6.26 15.83
N PHE A 298 28.54 -5.86 14.64
CA PHE A 298 28.23 -6.78 13.54
C PHE A 298 29.43 -7.07 12.62
N HIS A 299 30.55 -6.33 12.73
CA HIS A 299 31.66 -6.47 11.79
C HIS A 299 32.24 -7.89 11.62
N PRO A 300 32.25 -8.79 12.63
CA PRO A 300 32.77 -10.15 12.44
C PRO A 300 31.91 -11.02 11.51
N ARG A 301 30.62 -10.68 11.35
CA ARG A 301 29.65 -11.38 10.49
C ARG A 301 29.28 -10.56 9.25
N CYS A 302 29.86 -9.37 9.08
CA CYS A 302 29.49 -8.46 7.99
C CYS A 302 30.40 -8.67 6.78
N SER A 303 29.81 -9.02 5.63
CA SER A 303 30.53 -9.09 4.35
C SER A 303 31.07 -7.74 3.86
N LEU A 304 30.54 -6.64 4.40
CA LEU A 304 30.92 -5.26 4.08
C LEU A 304 31.81 -4.62 5.15
N ALA A 305 32.41 -5.41 6.06
CA ALA A 305 33.22 -4.88 7.15
C ALA A 305 34.48 -4.15 6.64
N SER A 306 34.61 -2.86 6.98
CA SER A 306 35.81 -2.07 6.74
C SER A 306 36.69 -1.96 8.00
N GLU A 307 37.89 -1.38 7.86
CA GLU A 307 38.79 -1.14 9.01
C GLU A 307 38.17 -0.17 10.05
N ALA A 308 37.35 0.79 9.60
CA ALA A 308 36.59 1.67 10.49
C ALA A 308 35.63 0.88 11.41
N CYS A 309 34.98 -0.16 10.87
CA CYS A 309 34.10 -1.04 11.63
C CYS A 309 34.81 -1.77 12.79
N ARG A 310 36.12 -1.99 12.71
CA ARG A 310 36.91 -2.67 13.77
C ARG A 310 37.34 -1.72 14.89
N ARG A 311 37.40 -0.42 14.61
CA ARG A 311 37.94 0.60 15.52
C ARG A 311 36.84 1.37 16.24
N GLU A 312 35.76 1.72 15.53
CA GLU A 312 34.75 2.67 16.00
C GLU A 312 33.33 2.10 15.93
N LYS A 313 32.45 2.55 16.83
CA LYS A 313 31.03 2.19 16.80
C LYS A 313 30.30 3.18 15.87
N PRO A 314 29.58 2.71 14.84
CA PRO A 314 28.85 3.61 13.95
C PRO A 314 27.76 4.35 14.74
N ARG A 315 27.56 5.62 14.40
CA ARG A 315 26.45 6.43 14.92
C ARG A 315 25.20 6.17 14.08
N MET A 316 24.02 6.32 14.67
CA MET A 316 22.77 6.33 13.90
C MET A 316 22.76 7.56 12.97
N THR A 317 22.76 7.33 11.67
CA THR A 317 22.67 8.34 10.61
C THR A 317 21.32 8.24 9.92
N GLY A 318 20.76 9.36 9.47
CA GLY A 318 19.48 9.38 8.76
C GLY A 318 19.64 9.02 7.29
N LEU A 319 18.68 8.26 6.76
CA LEU A 319 18.53 7.95 5.32
C LEU A 319 17.37 8.71 4.66
N GLY A 320 16.60 9.51 5.43
CA GLY A 320 15.38 10.19 4.99
C GLY A 320 14.11 9.50 5.51
N GLY A 321 12.95 10.17 5.48
CA GLY A 321 11.66 9.57 5.86
C GLY A 321 11.58 8.99 7.29
N GLY A 322 12.41 9.48 8.22
CA GLY A 322 12.51 8.90 9.57
C GLY A 322 13.26 7.56 9.66
N HIS A 323 13.82 7.07 8.55
CA HIS A 323 14.71 5.90 8.49
C HIS A 323 16.13 6.27 8.89
N ARG A 324 16.72 5.48 9.78
CA ARG A 324 18.05 5.70 10.37
C ARG A 324 18.80 4.39 10.47
N VAL A 325 20.12 4.43 10.28
CA VAL A 325 20.98 3.25 10.29
C VAL A 325 22.30 3.55 11.00
N ALA A 326 22.86 2.57 11.71
CA ALA A 326 24.21 2.64 12.26
C ALA A 326 25.17 1.75 11.46
N CYS A 327 25.61 2.23 10.29
CA CYS A 327 26.53 1.49 9.42
C CYS A 327 27.52 2.43 8.72
N PHE A 328 28.81 2.05 8.66
CA PHE A 328 29.81 2.81 7.89
C PHE A 328 29.77 2.55 6.38
N ALA A 329 29.18 1.42 5.96
CA ALA A 329 29.04 1.07 4.55
C ALA A 329 27.84 1.77 3.89
N VAL A 330 27.03 2.48 4.68
CA VAL A 330 25.90 3.26 4.21
C VAL A 330 26.27 4.72 4.36
N GLU A 331 26.39 5.42 3.24
CA GLU A 331 26.64 6.85 3.28
C GLU A 331 25.43 7.56 3.90
N PRO A 332 25.64 8.48 4.86
CA PRO A 332 24.57 9.33 5.32
C PRO A 332 23.98 10.04 4.10
N ARG A 333 22.65 9.99 3.93
CA ARG A 333 22.01 11.05 3.16
C ARG A 333 22.15 12.30 4.03
N GLU A 334 23.26 13.02 3.84
CA GLU A 334 23.25 14.44 4.14
C GLU A 334 21.94 14.98 3.53
N ARG A 335 21.28 15.91 4.22
CA ARG A 335 20.42 16.87 3.52
C ARG A 335 21.34 17.63 2.57
N THR A 336 21.77 16.97 1.50
CA THR A 336 22.29 17.62 0.33
C THR A 336 21.15 18.53 -0.09
N ALA A 337 21.44 19.84 -0.09
CA ALA A 337 20.70 20.73 -0.96
C ALA A 337 20.51 19.99 -2.30
N PRO A 338 19.28 19.97 -2.86
CA PRO A 338 18.92 19.06 -3.93
C PRO A 338 20.02 19.07 -4.98
N MET A 339 20.69 17.93 -5.14
CA MET A 339 21.59 17.76 -6.27
C MET A 339 20.74 18.01 -7.51
N THR A 340 21.21 18.92 -8.34
CA THR A 340 20.62 19.30 -9.62
C THR A 340 20.75 18.15 -10.62
N THR A 341 20.09 17.02 -10.37
CA THR A 341 19.69 16.11 -11.42
C THR A 341 18.21 16.37 -11.67
N ASN A 342 17.93 17.13 -12.73
CA ASN A 342 16.59 17.30 -13.25
C ASN A 342 16.07 15.91 -13.65
N PHE A 343 14.94 15.48 -13.11
CA PHE A 343 14.35 14.21 -13.52
C PHE A 343 14.02 14.27 -15.02
N ASP A 344 14.52 13.30 -15.81
CA ASP A 344 14.26 13.24 -17.25
C ASP A 344 13.08 12.30 -17.54
N PRO A 345 11.87 12.82 -17.87
CA PRO A 345 10.71 11.98 -18.13
C PRO A 345 10.89 11.08 -19.36
N VAL A 346 11.71 11.46 -20.34
CA VAL A 346 11.94 10.63 -21.54
C VAL A 346 12.78 9.41 -21.18
N ALA A 347 13.85 9.61 -20.42
CA ALA A 347 14.70 8.51 -19.96
C ALA A 347 13.93 7.55 -19.04
N PHE A 348 13.06 8.07 -18.18
CA PHE A 348 12.25 7.24 -17.30
C PHE A 348 11.15 6.50 -18.07
N THR A 349 10.52 7.12 -19.06
CA THR A 349 9.59 6.42 -19.97
C THR A 349 10.27 5.21 -20.62
N ALA A 350 11.51 5.38 -21.09
CA ALA A 350 12.28 4.31 -21.71
C ALA A 350 12.59 3.17 -20.72
N GLU A 351 12.86 3.50 -19.47
CA GLU A 351 13.01 2.52 -18.38
C GLU A 351 11.73 1.73 -18.16
N LEU A 352 10.58 2.41 -18.05
CA LEU A 352 9.28 1.77 -17.84
C LEU A 352 8.89 0.89 -19.04
N VAL A 353 9.12 1.34 -20.28
CA VAL A 353 8.79 0.58 -21.50
C VAL A 353 9.51 -0.77 -21.55
N ARG A 354 10.74 -0.86 -21.01
CA ARG A 354 11.50 -2.12 -20.95
C ARG A 354 10.94 -3.14 -19.95
N ILE A 355 9.97 -2.75 -19.12
CA ILE A 355 9.28 -3.63 -18.19
C ILE A 355 8.00 -4.15 -18.85
N PRO A 356 7.90 -5.45 -19.21
CA PRO A 356 6.68 -6.00 -19.76
C PRO A 356 5.59 -6.03 -18.70
N SER A 357 4.53 -5.24 -18.89
CA SER A 357 3.36 -5.15 -18.00
C SER A 357 2.07 -5.44 -18.77
N CYS A 358 2.10 -6.40 -19.69
CA CYS A 358 0.95 -6.71 -20.53
C CYS A 358 -0.16 -7.41 -19.77
N ASP A 359 -1.41 -7.04 -20.08
CA ASP A 359 -2.60 -7.64 -19.50
C ASP A 359 -3.44 -8.45 -20.47
N PRO A 360 -3.88 -9.67 -20.10
CA PRO A 360 -3.46 -10.53 -18.96
C PRO A 360 -2.07 -11.19 -19.17
N PRO A 361 -1.37 -11.69 -18.12
CA PRO A 361 -1.86 -12.01 -16.77
C PRO A 361 -1.67 -10.91 -15.70
N GLY A 362 -1.00 -9.80 -16.01
CA GLY A 362 -0.66 -8.74 -15.06
C GLY A 362 0.81 -8.78 -14.65
N GLY A 363 1.46 -7.62 -14.78
CA GLY A 363 2.90 -7.40 -14.51
C GLY A 363 3.19 -6.03 -13.88
N ASP A 364 2.15 -5.36 -13.39
CA ASP A 364 2.18 -3.98 -12.91
C ASP A 364 3.11 -3.80 -11.72
N LEU A 365 3.24 -4.79 -10.84
CA LEU A 365 4.03 -4.68 -9.62
C LEU A 365 5.50 -4.31 -9.89
N ALA A 366 6.07 -4.72 -11.03
CA ALA A 366 7.42 -4.33 -11.41
C ALA A 366 7.49 -2.84 -11.76
N VAL A 367 6.53 -2.36 -12.57
CA VAL A 367 6.37 -0.94 -12.93
C VAL A 367 6.10 -0.09 -11.69
N ALA A 368 5.17 -0.52 -10.83
CA ALA A 368 4.81 0.14 -9.58
C ALA A 368 6.01 0.30 -8.65
N ARG A 369 6.83 -0.76 -8.48
CA ARG A 369 8.08 -0.69 -7.70
C ARG A 369 9.08 0.29 -8.30
N THR A 370 9.29 0.25 -9.61
CA THR A 370 10.18 1.20 -10.29
C THR A 370 9.72 2.65 -10.11
N ILE A 371 8.41 2.90 -10.17
CA ILE A 371 7.83 4.23 -9.91
C ILE A 371 8.00 4.63 -8.44
N ALA A 372 7.69 3.75 -7.49
CA ALA A 372 7.85 4.03 -6.07
C ALA A 372 9.31 4.30 -5.69
N ASP A 373 10.26 3.51 -6.21
CA ASP A 373 11.69 3.73 -6.02
C ASP A 373 12.11 5.09 -6.60
N ARG A 374 11.56 5.46 -7.76
CA ARG A 374 11.83 6.75 -8.39
C ARG A 374 11.27 7.92 -7.58
N LEU A 375 10.01 7.86 -7.15
CA LEU A 375 9.38 8.90 -6.32
C LEU A 375 10.11 9.04 -4.97
N HIS A 376 10.51 7.93 -4.33
CA HIS A 376 11.37 7.95 -3.15
C HIS A 376 12.73 8.63 -3.41
N ALA A 377 13.34 8.38 -4.57
CA ALA A 377 14.60 9.03 -4.95
C ALA A 377 14.45 10.55 -5.13
N LEU A 378 13.25 11.02 -5.48
CA LEU A 378 12.89 12.44 -5.63
C LEU A 378 12.43 13.08 -4.30
N GLY A 379 12.49 12.33 -3.19
CA GLY A 379 12.13 12.83 -1.86
C GLY A 379 10.63 12.89 -1.59
N LEU A 380 9.83 12.14 -2.36
CA LEU A 380 8.41 11.93 -2.13
C LEU A 380 8.17 10.61 -1.36
N GLU A 381 6.98 10.47 -0.77
CA GLU A 381 6.58 9.30 0.04
C GLU A 381 5.45 8.52 -0.67
N PRO A 382 5.77 7.68 -1.68
CA PRO A 382 4.79 6.82 -2.34
C PRO A 382 4.41 5.60 -1.49
N GLU A 383 3.14 5.21 -1.59
CA GLU A 383 2.57 3.99 -1.07
C GLU A 383 2.33 2.98 -2.20
N LEU A 384 2.74 1.73 -1.98
CA LEU A 384 2.44 0.61 -2.87
C LEU A 384 1.24 -0.17 -2.34
N ASP A 385 0.10 0.02 -2.97
CA ASP A 385 -1.16 -0.62 -2.60
C ASP A 385 -1.35 -1.90 -3.42
N ALA A 386 -0.81 -3.01 -2.89
CA ALA A 386 -0.87 -4.32 -3.54
C ALA A 386 -2.18 -5.05 -3.21
N PHE A 387 -3.01 -5.29 -4.23
CA PHE A 387 -4.35 -5.87 -4.05
C PHE A 387 -4.53 -7.24 -4.72
N GLN A 388 -3.68 -7.60 -5.68
CA GLN A 388 -3.67 -8.92 -6.33
C GLN A 388 -2.23 -9.39 -6.63
N PRO A 389 -1.98 -10.70 -6.79
CA PRO A 389 -0.67 -11.19 -7.18
C PRO A 389 -0.17 -10.52 -8.46
N GLY A 390 0.99 -9.85 -8.39
CA GLY A 390 1.58 -9.15 -9.54
C GLY A 390 1.00 -7.76 -9.81
N ARG A 391 0.04 -7.27 -9.01
CA ARG A 391 -0.59 -5.96 -9.17
C ARG A 391 -0.49 -5.10 -7.92
N ALA A 392 -0.14 -3.84 -8.12
CA ALA A 392 -0.20 -2.83 -7.08
C ALA A 392 -0.47 -1.48 -7.71
N ASN A 393 -1.32 -0.67 -7.07
CA ASN A 393 -1.41 0.75 -7.37
C ASN A 393 -0.22 1.50 -6.73
N VAL A 394 0.06 2.70 -7.21
CA VAL A 394 0.98 3.65 -6.55
C VAL A 394 0.21 4.91 -6.19
N LEU A 395 0.14 5.20 -4.89
CA LEU A 395 -0.39 6.46 -4.39
C LEU A 395 0.75 7.33 -3.88
N CYS A 396 0.76 8.62 -4.21
CA CYS A 396 1.74 9.55 -3.67
C CYS A 396 1.12 10.92 -3.53
N ARG A 397 1.52 11.67 -2.50
CA ARG A 397 0.93 12.98 -2.21
C ARG A 397 1.97 14.07 -2.06
N ILE A 398 1.71 15.19 -2.73
CA ILE A 398 2.39 16.46 -2.52
C ILE A 398 1.44 17.33 -1.70
N ARG A 399 1.85 17.68 -0.48
CA ARG A 399 1.00 18.44 0.45
C ARG A 399 0.95 19.91 0.07
N GLY A 400 -0.26 20.43 -0.10
CA GLY A 400 -0.54 21.86 -0.23
C GLY A 400 -0.84 22.51 1.11
N ARG A 401 -1.35 23.75 1.06
CA ARG A 401 -1.80 24.53 2.23
C ARG A 401 -3.20 24.12 2.71
N GLY A 402 -3.92 23.32 1.93
CA GLY A 402 -5.30 22.92 2.24
C GLY A 402 -6.32 24.02 1.98
N GLU A 403 -5.97 25.03 1.21
CA GLU A 403 -6.86 26.13 0.81
C GLU A 403 -7.82 25.72 -0.31
N GLN A 404 -7.49 24.63 -1.01
CA GLN A 404 -8.13 24.25 -2.26
C GLN A 404 -8.31 22.73 -2.38
N PRO A 405 -9.34 22.26 -3.11
CA PRO A 405 -9.58 20.84 -3.31
C PRO A 405 -8.37 20.14 -3.97
N PRO A 406 -8.07 18.89 -3.61
CA PRO A 406 -6.93 18.17 -4.20
C PRO A 406 -7.08 17.94 -5.70
N LEU A 407 -6.00 18.13 -6.44
CA LEU A 407 -5.90 17.76 -7.86
C LEU A 407 -5.31 16.35 -7.98
N VAL A 408 -6.02 15.46 -8.66
CA VAL A 408 -5.56 14.09 -8.90
C VAL A 408 -4.93 13.98 -10.28
N PHE A 409 -3.72 13.43 -10.33
CA PHE A 409 -3.04 12.97 -11.53
C PHE A 409 -3.15 11.45 -11.62
N SER A 410 -3.92 10.96 -12.60
CA SER A 410 -4.19 9.52 -12.78
C SER A 410 -3.61 9.01 -14.08
N ALA A 411 -2.98 7.84 -14.04
CA ALA A 411 -2.52 7.10 -15.22
C ALA A 411 -2.26 5.63 -14.86
N HIS A 412 -2.42 4.71 -15.81
CA HIS A 412 -2.26 3.29 -15.60
C HIS A 412 -0.88 2.74 -16.00
N MET A 413 -0.48 1.63 -15.37
CA MET A 413 0.85 1.01 -15.49
C MET A 413 0.89 -0.21 -16.42
N ASP A 414 -0.25 -0.86 -16.62
CA ASP A 414 -0.41 -1.97 -17.53
C ASP A 414 -0.38 -1.49 -18.99
N THR A 415 -0.25 -2.47 -19.88
CA THR A 415 -0.33 -2.25 -21.32
C THR A 415 -1.16 -3.37 -21.93
N VAL A 416 -1.76 -3.13 -23.09
CA VAL A 416 -2.41 -4.20 -23.85
C VAL A 416 -1.40 -5.21 -24.39
N PRO A 417 -1.81 -6.45 -24.73
CA PRO A 417 -0.93 -7.44 -25.33
C PRO A 417 -0.26 -6.93 -26.62
N VAL A 418 0.95 -7.41 -26.90
CA VAL A 418 1.68 -7.08 -28.14
C VAL A 418 0.99 -7.60 -29.41
N GLY A 419 0.05 -8.53 -29.26
CA GLY A 419 -0.68 -9.15 -30.36
C GLY A 419 0.18 -10.10 -31.20
N GLY A 420 -0.39 -10.61 -32.29
CA GLY A 420 0.30 -11.49 -33.25
C GLY A 420 0.82 -10.78 -34.50
N ALA A 421 0.67 -9.46 -34.59
CA ALA A 421 1.14 -8.67 -35.73
C ALA A 421 2.66 -8.46 -35.68
N ASP A 422 3.29 -8.31 -36.85
CA ASP A 422 4.73 -8.10 -36.95
C ASP A 422 5.15 -6.73 -36.42
N TRP A 423 6.20 -6.71 -35.60
CA TRP A 423 6.85 -5.50 -35.13
C TRP A 423 8.17 -5.28 -35.88
N ALA A 424 8.43 -4.03 -36.28
CA ALA A 424 9.67 -3.60 -36.91
C ALA A 424 10.85 -3.50 -35.91
N PHE A 425 10.57 -3.57 -34.60
CA PHE A 425 11.53 -3.52 -33.52
C PHE A 425 10.99 -4.29 -32.30
N ASP A 426 11.84 -4.58 -31.32
CA ASP A 426 11.40 -5.22 -30.06
C ASP A 426 10.29 -4.38 -29.39
N PRO A 427 9.10 -4.94 -29.13
CA PRO A 427 8.01 -4.22 -28.45
C PRO A 427 8.41 -3.59 -27.12
N PHE A 428 9.46 -4.08 -26.45
CA PHE A 428 9.94 -3.53 -25.17
C PHE A 428 11.33 -2.89 -25.29
N ALA A 429 11.73 -2.44 -26.48
CA ALA A 429 13.05 -1.82 -26.72
C ALA A 429 13.31 -0.62 -25.80
N GLY A 430 12.35 0.30 -25.69
CA GLY A 430 12.50 1.54 -24.95
C GLY A 430 13.67 2.38 -25.46
N ASP A 431 13.89 2.39 -26.77
CA ASP A 431 14.98 3.15 -27.40
C ASP A 431 14.47 4.37 -28.16
N LEU A 432 15.39 5.28 -28.44
CA LEU A 432 15.11 6.61 -28.99
C LEU A 432 15.54 6.63 -30.46
N VAL A 433 14.60 6.83 -31.38
CA VAL A 433 14.87 6.91 -32.81
C VAL A 433 14.14 8.11 -33.40
N ALA A 434 14.88 9.00 -34.05
CA ALA A 434 14.34 10.19 -34.71
C ALA A 434 13.43 11.05 -33.82
N GLY A 435 13.79 11.24 -32.55
CA GLY A 435 13.01 12.04 -31.60
C GLY A 435 11.77 11.34 -31.03
N ARG A 436 11.57 10.06 -31.35
CA ARG A 436 10.47 9.25 -30.82
C ARG A 436 11.00 8.11 -29.95
N LEU A 437 10.29 7.84 -28.86
CA LEU A 437 10.54 6.71 -27.98
C LEU A 437 9.72 5.52 -28.46
N ARG A 438 10.36 4.37 -28.64
CA ARG A 438 9.74 3.18 -29.23
C ARG A 438 9.40 2.12 -28.19
N GLY A 439 8.23 1.52 -28.32
CA GLY A 439 7.81 0.33 -27.59
C GLY A 439 6.37 0.41 -27.06
N ARG A 440 5.83 -0.75 -26.69
CA ARG A 440 4.52 -0.92 -26.08
C ARG A 440 4.42 -0.11 -24.78
N GLY A 441 3.39 0.71 -24.73
CA GLY A 441 3.11 1.65 -23.66
C GLY A 441 3.95 2.93 -23.68
N SER A 442 4.70 3.18 -24.75
CA SER A 442 5.36 4.48 -24.94
C SER A 442 4.33 5.61 -25.12
N SER A 443 3.26 5.37 -25.88
CA SER A 443 2.10 6.25 -25.94
C SER A 443 1.11 5.93 -24.82
N ASP A 444 0.87 4.65 -24.56
CA ASP A 444 -0.28 4.18 -23.77
C ASP A 444 0.12 3.27 -22.57
N MET A 445 0.50 3.78 -21.39
CA MET A 445 0.56 5.21 -20.99
C MET A 445 1.80 5.58 -20.17
N LYS A 446 2.92 4.84 -20.34
CA LYS A 446 4.12 5.03 -19.50
C LYS A 446 4.76 6.40 -19.65
N SER A 447 4.52 7.07 -20.77
CA SER A 447 4.94 8.46 -20.98
C SER A 447 4.21 9.46 -20.08
N ALA A 448 2.91 9.29 -19.86
CA ALA A 448 2.14 10.15 -18.97
C ALA A 448 2.54 9.94 -17.50
N LEU A 449 2.75 8.68 -17.08
CA LEU A 449 3.30 8.35 -15.76
C LEU A 449 4.62 9.11 -15.51
N ALA A 450 5.56 9.03 -16.45
CA ALA A 450 6.83 9.72 -16.33
C ALA A 450 6.67 11.25 -16.31
N ALA A 451 5.79 11.81 -17.14
CA ALA A 451 5.52 13.25 -17.16
C ALA A 451 4.90 13.74 -15.83
N PHE A 452 3.97 12.99 -15.23
CA PHE A 452 3.43 13.32 -13.90
C PHE A 452 4.49 13.25 -12.80
N ILE A 453 5.38 12.25 -12.83
CA ILE A 453 6.50 12.15 -11.88
C ILE A 453 7.47 13.31 -12.04
N ALA A 454 7.71 13.78 -13.27
CA ALA A 454 8.53 14.95 -13.54
C ALA A 454 7.90 16.23 -12.97
N ALA A 455 6.59 16.43 -13.19
CA ALA A 455 5.86 17.54 -12.59
C ALA A 455 5.92 17.46 -11.06
N ALA A 456 5.71 16.27 -10.49
CA ALA A 456 5.77 16.02 -9.06
C ALA A 456 7.13 16.37 -8.44
N ASP A 457 8.24 16.02 -9.09
CA ASP A 457 9.60 16.42 -8.65
C ASP A 457 9.72 17.94 -8.52
N ARG A 458 9.27 18.67 -9.54
CA ARG A 458 9.36 20.12 -9.58
C ARG A 458 8.47 20.79 -8.54
N LEU A 459 7.22 20.32 -8.44
CA LEU A 459 6.25 20.76 -7.44
C LEU A 459 6.77 20.52 -6.02
N ASN A 460 7.39 19.37 -5.75
CA ASN A 460 7.96 19.04 -4.44
C ASN A 460 9.16 19.93 -4.06
N ARG A 461 9.91 20.41 -5.05
CA ARG A 461 11.07 21.30 -4.85
C ARG A 461 10.69 22.77 -4.75
N ARG A 462 9.41 23.13 -4.91
CA ARG A 462 8.97 24.53 -4.85
C ARG A 462 9.29 25.15 -3.48
N PRO A 463 9.73 26.43 -3.45
CA PRO A 463 9.93 27.14 -2.18
C PRO A 463 8.63 27.37 -1.40
N ALA A 464 7.51 27.50 -2.10
CA ALA A 464 6.19 27.73 -1.53
C ALA A 464 5.26 26.54 -1.84
N PRO A 465 4.52 26.02 -0.84
CA PRO A 465 3.57 24.95 -1.05
C PRO A 465 2.42 25.37 -1.98
N LEU A 466 1.78 24.42 -2.64
CA LEU A 466 0.58 24.65 -3.47
C LEU A 466 -0.63 25.04 -2.62
N ALA A 467 -1.67 25.59 -3.25
CA ALA A 467 -2.91 25.93 -2.54
C ALA A 467 -3.66 24.66 -2.07
N GLY A 468 -3.76 23.64 -2.93
CA GLY A 468 -4.32 22.32 -2.63
C GLY A 468 -3.28 21.21 -2.72
N ASP A 469 -3.66 20.02 -2.26
CA ASP A 469 -2.84 18.80 -2.43
C ASP A 469 -2.78 18.40 -3.91
N VAL A 470 -1.67 17.80 -4.35
CA VAL A 470 -1.62 17.03 -5.60
C VAL A 470 -1.44 15.56 -5.26
N ILE A 471 -2.33 14.72 -5.77
CA ILE A 471 -2.34 13.27 -5.52
C ILE A 471 -1.99 12.57 -6.83
N LEU A 472 -0.91 11.79 -6.82
CA LEU A 472 -0.61 10.85 -7.88
C LEU A 472 -1.35 9.55 -7.57
N ALA A 473 -2.24 9.13 -8.46
CA ALA A 473 -2.99 7.89 -8.36
C ALA A 473 -2.70 7.02 -9.58
N PHE A 474 -1.63 6.22 -9.51
CA PHE A 474 -1.26 5.36 -10.62
C PHE A 474 -1.84 3.96 -10.44
N THR A 475 -2.60 3.50 -11.42
CA THR A 475 -3.43 2.31 -11.31
C THR A 475 -2.81 1.10 -12.02
N ALA A 476 -3.15 -0.09 -11.55
CA ALA A 476 -2.81 -1.35 -12.21
C ALA A 476 -4.06 -1.99 -12.83
N GLY A 477 -3.94 -2.51 -14.05
CA GLY A 477 -4.99 -3.28 -14.70
C GLY A 477 -6.17 -2.45 -15.20
N GLU A 478 -5.89 -1.29 -15.79
CA GLU A 478 -6.88 -0.50 -16.54
C GLU A 478 -7.45 -1.33 -17.70
N SER A 479 -6.56 -1.91 -18.51
CA SER A 479 -6.91 -2.76 -19.66
C SER A 479 -7.54 -4.09 -19.23
N ALA A 480 -7.48 -4.40 -17.93
CA ALA A 480 -8.08 -5.56 -17.31
C ALA A 480 -9.38 -5.25 -16.55
N ASP A 481 -10.20 -4.30 -17.05
CA ASP A 481 -11.45 -3.83 -16.44
C ASP A 481 -11.25 -2.89 -15.23
N CYS A 482 -10.29 -1.96 -15.35
CA CYS A 482 -10.03 -0.91 -14.36
C CYS A 482 -9.86 -1.45 -12.93
N LEU A 483 -9.19 -2.59 -12.77
CA LEU A 483 -9.07 -3.29 -11.48
C LEU A 483 -8.50 -2.38 -10.39
N GLY A 484 -7.45 -1.64 -10.72
CA GLY A 484 -6.79 -0.69 -9.83
C GLY A 484 -7.73 0.42 -9.38
N ALA A 485 -8.40 1.10 -10.33
CA ALA A 485 -9.38 2.14 -10.02
C ALA A 485 -10.56 1.61 -9.18
N ARG A 486 -11.09 0.43 -9.48
CA ARG A 486 -12.17 -0.20 -8.68
C ARG A 486 -11.72 -0.50 -7.26
N HIS A 487 -10.48 -0.93 -7.09
CA HIS A 487 -9.90 -1.16 -5.77
C HIS A 487 -9.72 0.17 -4.98
N LEU A 488 -9.23 1.24 -5.62
CA LEU A 488 -9.15 2.57 -5.01
C LEU A 488 -10.54 3.14 -4.65
N LEU A 489 -11.55 2.90 -5.49
CA LEU A 489 -12.94 3.25 -5.21
C LEU A 489 -13.43 2.54 -3.94
N ALA A 490 -13.15 1.23 -3.79
CA ALA A 490 -13.51 0.46 -2.60
C ALA A 490 -12.81 0.96 -1.32
N GLN A 491 -11.61 1.53 -1.44
CA GLN A 491 -10.89 2.18 -0.33
C GLN A 491 -11.39 3.60 -0.02
N GLY A 492 -12.24 4.18 -0.87
CA GLY A 492 -12.84 5.50 -0.64
C GLY A 492 -11.99 6.69 -1.08
N VAL A 493 -10.97 6.49 -1.92
CA VAL A 493 -10.10 7.56 -2.47
C VAL A 493 -10.91 8.64 -3.19
N GLN A 494 -12.06 8.27 -3.75
CA GLN A 494 -13.02 9.16 -4.39
C GLN A 494 -13.40 10.40 -3.55
N ARG A 495 -13.39 10.28 -2.21
CA ARG A 495 -13.73 11.39 -1.30
C ARG A 495 -12.72 12.53 -1.28
N GLU A 496 -11.53 12.29 -1.83
CA GLU A 496 -10.44 13.26 -1.85
C GLU A 496 -10.29 13.97 -3.19
N ILE A 497 -11.04 13.55 -4.21
CA ILE A 497 -10.92 14.09 -5.57
C ILE A 497 -11.58 15.46 -5.63
N GLY A 498 -10.78 16.50 -5.80
CA GLY A 498 -11.25 17.87 -6.01
C GLY A 498 -11.27 18.31 -7.46
N ALA A 499 -10.36 17.76 -8.27
CA ALA A 499 -10.32 17.81 -9.73
C ALA A 499 -9.50 16.61 -10.23
N PHE A 500 -9.71 16.19 -11.47
CA PHE A 500 -9.14 14.97 -12.02
C PHE A 500 -8.51 15.21 -13.40
N LEU A 501 -7.20 14.99 -13.49
CA LEU A 501 -6.45 15.04 -14.73
C LEU A 501 -5.95 13.63 -15.08
N CYS A 502 -6.47 13.07 -16.17
CA CYS A 502 -6.15 11.72 -16.62
C CYS A 502 -5.10 11.76 -17.74
N GLY A 503 -4.01 11.02 -17.57
CA GLY A 503 -2.86 11.01 -18.47
C GLY A 503 -3.00 10.08 -19.67
N GLU A 504 -4.07 10.18 -20.44
CA GLU A 504 -4.33 9.32 -21.61
C GLU A 504 -3.76 9.89 -22.92
N PRO A 505 -3.52 9.05 -23.95
CA PRO A 505 -3.04 9.50 -25.25
C PRO A 505 -3.99 10.55 -25.87
N SER A 506 -3.50 11.78 -26.01
CA SER A 506 -4.26 12.88 -26.60
C SER A 506 -3.44 13.76 -27.54
N SER A 507 -2.16 13.47 -27.74
CA SER A 507 -1.20 14.34 -28.44
C SER A 507 -1.23 15.79 -27.90
N LEU A 508 -1.39 15.94 -26.58
CA LEU A 508 -1.58 17.21 -25.86
C LEU A 508 -2.87 18.00 -26.19
N ASP A 509 -3.83 17.39 -26.91
CA ASP A 509 -5.18 17.93 -26.98
C ASP A 509 -5.97 17.65 -25.70
N LEU A 510 -7.06 18.38 -25.49
CA LEU A 510 -7.94 18.21 -24.34
C LEU A 510 -9.08 17.27 -24.71
N ILE A 511 -9.22 16.19 -23.95
CA ILE A 511 -10.38 15.32 -24.06
C ILE A 511 -11.24 15.55 -22.83
N VAL A 512 -12.49 15.98 -23.05
CA VAL A 512 -13.41 16.39 -21.98
C VAL A 512 -14.63 15.47 -21.87
N VAL A 513 -14.76 14.52 -22.81
CA VAL A 513 -15.84 13.52 -22.79
C VAL A 513 -15.31 12.14 -23.19
N GLU A 514 -15.66 11.13 -22.40
CA GLU A 514 -15.50 9.71 -22.71
C GLU A 514 -16.87 9.05 -22.85
N THR A 515 -17.01 8.03 -23.71
CA THR A 515 -18.27 7.28 -23.84
C THR A 515 -18.51 6.35 -22.65
N ALA A 516 -19.78 6.13 -22.32
CA ALA A 516 -20.18 5.01 -21.47
C ALA A 516 -19.91 3.69 -22.19
N VAL A 517 -19.65 2.62 -21.43
CA VAL A 517 -19.43 1.27 -21.95
C VAL A 517 -20.35 0.29 -21.24
N LEU A 518 -21.18 -0.41 -22.02
CA LEU A 518 -22.07 -1.47 -21.56
C LEU A 518 -21.63 -2.80 -22.16
N TRP A 519 -21.23 -3.72 -21.30
CA TRP A 519 -20.84 -5.08 -21.69
C TRP A 519 -21.97 -6.06 -21.39
N LEU A 520 -22.37 -6.82 -22.41
CA LEU A 520 -23.48 -7.77 -22.33
C LEU A 520 -23.04 -9.15 -22.83
N GLU A 521 -23.56 -10.20 -22.20
CA GLU A 521 -23.50 -11.57 -22.68
C GLU A 521 -24.84 -11.93 -23.33
N LEU A 522 -24.79 -12.42 -24.56
CA LEU A 522 -25.90 -13.07 -25.25
C LEU A 522 -25.74 -14.58 -25.08
N GLU A 523 -26.80 -15.28 -24.67
CA GLU A 523 -26.84 -16.75 -24.60
C GLU A 523 -27.96 -17.28 -25.50
N ALA A 524 -27.59 -17.99 -26.57
CA ALA A 524 -28.51 -18.76 -27.40
C ALA A 524 -28.65 -20.18 -26.85
N ARG A 525 -29.91 -20.67 -26.79
CA ARG A 525 -30.22 -22.04 -26.35
C ARG A 525 -30.84 -22.86 -27.47
N GLY A 526 -30.24 -24.02 -27.71
CA GLY A 526 -30.68 -25.01 -28.68
C GLY A 526 -30.92 -26.38 -28.02
N THR A 527 -30.81 -27.45 -28.80
CA THR A 527 -30.91 -28.83 -28.33
C THR A 527 -29.84 -29.70 -28.99
N LEU A 528 -29.25 -30.63 -28.23
CA LEU A 528 -28.23 -31.55 -28.75
C LEU A 528 -28.85 -32.50 -29.80
N GLY A 529 -28.10 -32.79 -30.85
CA GLY A 529 -28.46 -33.78 -31.85
C GLY A 529 -27.26 -34.27 -32.64
N HIS A 530 -27.30 -35.52 -33.10
CA HIS A 530 -26.24 -36.07 -33.94
C HIS A 530 -26.46 -35.61 -35.39
N VAL A 531 -25.41 -35.13 -36.07
CA VAL A 531 -25.56 -34.52 -37.42
C VAL A 531 -26.11 -35.50 -38.46
N SER A 532 -25.98 -36.81 -38.22
CA SER A 532 -26.50 -37.89 -39.08
C SER A 532 -27.84 -38.49 -38.63
N GLY A 533 -28.45 -37.95 -37.57
CA GLY A 533 -29.69 -38.46 -36.96
C GLY A 533 -30.79 -37.39 -36.87
N ALA A 534 -31.55 -37.37 -35.77
CA ALA A 534 -32.44 -36.24 -35.50
C ALA A 534 -31.60 -34.99 -35.20
N ALA A 535 -31.56 -34.05 -36.14
CA ALA A 535 -30.86 -32.79 -35.96
C ALA A 535 -31.52 -32.02 -34.80
N GLY A 536 -30.73 -31.68 -33.79
CA GLY A 536 -31.16 -30.79 -32.73
C GLY A 536 -31.26 -29.34 -33.23
N VAL A 537 -31.64 -28.42 -32.35
CA VAL A 537 -31.65 -26.99 -32.66
C VAL A 537 -30.25 -26.44 -32.44
N ASN A 538 -29.62 -25.91 -33.49
CA ASN A 538 -28.25 -25.41 -33.42
C ASN A 538 -28.19 -24.01 -32.79
N ALA A 539 -27.66 -23.92 -31.58
CA ALA A 539 -27.49 -22.65 -30.88
C ALA A 539 -26.56 -21.67 -31.62
N ILE A 540 -25.60 -22.15 -32.40
CA ILE A 540 -24.72 -21.28 -33.23
C ILE A 540 -25.52 -20.61 -34.35
N SER A 541 -26.49 -21.31 -34.95
CA SER A 541 -27.35 -20.73 -36.00
C SER A 541 -28.23 -19.62 -35.43
N ILE A 542 -28.81 -19.83 -34.24
CA ILE A 542 -29.58 -18.80 -33.53
C ILE A 542 -28.69 -17.58 -33.21
N MET A 543 -27.46 -17.81 -32.72
CA MET A 543 -26.51 -16.74 -32.44
C MET A 543 -26.10 -15.96 -33.71
N ALA A 544 -25.96 -16.65 -34.85
CA ALA A 544 -25.63 -15.99 -36.12
C ALA A 544 -26.74 -15.02 -36.58
N GLU A 545 -28.01 -15.40 -36.40
CA GLU A 545 -29.15 -14.51 -36.67
C GLU A 545 -29.17 -13.31 -35.72
N ALA A 546 -28.89 -13.54 -34.43
CA ALA A 546 -28.79 -12.49 -33.43
C ALA A 546 -27.69 -11.46 -33.77
N ILE A 547 -26.49 -11.92 -34.15
CA ILE A 547 -25.39 -11.04 -34.56
C ILE A 547 -25.74 -10.26 -35.83
N ALA A 548 -26.39 -10.91 -36.81
CA ALA A 548 -26.84 -10.22 -38.01
C ALA A 548 -27.89 -9.12 -37.71
N ALA A 549 -28.74 -9.33 -36.71
CA ALA A 549 -29.67 -8.31 -36.23
C ALA A 549 -28.94 -7.14 -35.53
N LEU A 550 -27.94 -7.43 -34.70
CA LEU A 550 -27.12 -6.40 -34.03
C LEU A 550 -26.42 -5.48 -35.04
N PHE A 551 -25.84 -6.01 -36.12
CA PHE A 551 -25.18 -5.17 -37.14
C PHE A 551 -26.14 -4.30 -37.96
N ARG A 552 -27.46 -4.54 -37.88
CA ARG A 552 -28.49 -3.71 -38.51
C ARG A 552 -29.17 -2.77 -37.51
N LEU A 553 -28.92 -2.95 -36.23
CA LEU A 553 -29.52 -2.16 -35.18
C LEU A 553 -29.02 -0.72 -35.26
N HIS A 554 -29.96 0.22 -35.22
CA HIS A 554 -29.68 1.63 -35.02
C HIS A 554 -30.23 1.99 -33.65
N LEU A 555 -29.34 2.38 -32.74
CA LEU A 555 -29.72 2.82 -31.41
C LEU A 555 -30.30 4.24 -31.50
N ASP A 556 -31.56 4.39 -31.13
CA ASP A 556 -32.24 5.69 -31.07
C ASP A 556 -31.89 6.35 -29.73
N LEU A 557 -30.77 7.06 -29.73
CA LEU A 557 -30.18 7.72 -28.57
C LEU A 557 -29.81 9.17 -28.94
N PRO A 558 -29.87 10.12 -27.99
CA PRO A 558 -29.47 11.49 -28.25
C PRO A 558 -28.00 11.55 -28.67
N GLY A 559 -27.71 12.35 -29.71
CA GLY A 559 -26.34 12.60 -30.16
C GLY A 559 -25.61 13.58 -29.24
N HIS A 560 -24.27 13.49 -29.23
CA HIS A 560 -23.41 14.39 -28.47
C HIS A 560 -22.46 15.13 -29.43
N PRO A 561 -22.24 16.46 -29.29
CA PRO A 561 -21.51 17.27 -30.26
C PRO A 561 -20.03 16.87 -30.42
N LEU A 562 -19.42 16.26 -29.40
CA LEU A 562 -18.01 15.85 -29.41
C LEU A 562 -17.80 14.34 -29.58
N LEU A 563 -18.87 13.54 -29.70
CA LEU A 563 -18.78 12.09 -29.84
C LEU A 563 -19.38 11.62 -31.17
N GLY A 564 -18.91 10.46 -31.63
CA GLY A 564 -19.54 9.75 -32.73
C GLY A 564 -20.90 9.14 -32.33
N PRO A 565 -21.61 8.51 -33.29
CA PRO A 565 -22.83 7.77 -32.98
C PRO A 565 -22.54 6.59 -32.04
N PRO A 566 -23.55 6.09 -31.31
CA PRO A 566 -23.43 4.87 -30.53
C PRO A 566 -22.91 3.70 -31.37
N SER A 567 -22.09 2.84 -30.76
CA SER A 567 -21.48 1.69 -31.45
C SER A 567 -21.79 0.38 -30.74
N VAL A 568 -21.90 -0.71 -31.50
CA VAL A 568 -22.12 -2.07 -31.01
C VAL A 568 -21.04 -2.96 -31.64
N ASN A 569 -20.24 -3.62 -30.82
CA ASN A 569 -19.14 -4.47 -31.24
C ASN A 569 -19.30 -5.87 -30.63
N VAL A 570 -19.03 -6.91 -31.40
CA VAL A 570 -19.01 -8.30 -30.92
C VAL A 570 -17.56 -8.70 -30.69
N GLY A 571 -17.16 -8.85 -29.42
CA GLY A 571 -15.77 -9.09 -29.03
C GLY A 571 -15.40 -10.57 -28.98
N ARG A 572 -16.33 -11.44 -28.57
CA ARG A 572 -16.09 -12.88 -28.42
C ARG A 572 -17.33 -13.68 -28.76
N ILE A 573 -17.14 -14.84 -29.40
CA ILE A 573 -18.19 -15.84 -29.62
C ILE A 573 -17.64 -17.22 -29.28
N SER A 574 -18.41 -18.04 -28.57
CA SER A 574 -18.07 -19.42 -28.24
C SER A 574 -19.29 -20.33 -28.26
N GLY A 575 -19.18 -21.55 -28.74
CA GLY A 575 -20.29 -22.49 -28.80
C GLY A 575 -19.87 -23.89 -29.25
N GLY A 576 -20.42 -24.91 -28.58
CA GLY A 576 -20.09 -26.31 -28.84
C GLY A 576 -18.74 -26.78 -28.29
N SER A 577 -18.58 -28.11 -28.24
CA SER A 577 -17.36 -28.79 -27.77
C SER A 577 -16.76 -29.73 -28.81
N THR A 578 -17.56 -30.20 -29.78
CA THR A 578 -17.14 -31.05 -30.90
C THR A 578 -17.93 -30.69 -32.17
N VAL A 579 -17.39 -31.05 -33.34
CA VAL A 579 -17.99 -30.69 -34.66
C VAL A 579 -19.04 -31.68 -35.16
N ASN A 580 -19.15 -32.87 -34.56
CA ASN A 580 -20.07 -33.94 -34.95
C ASN A 580 -21.37 -33.97 -34.14
N VAL A 581 -21.64 -32.93 -33.34
CA VAL A 581 -22.85 -32.79 -32.54
C VAL A 581 -23.35 -31.36 -32.68
N THR A 582 -24.66 -31.19 -32.82
CA THR A 582 -25.30 -29.88 -32.80
C THR A 582 -25.16 -29.26 -31.40
N PRO A 583 -24.56 -28.07 -31.25
CA PRO A 583 -24.40 -27.45 -29.94
C PRO A 583 -25.73 -26.88 -29.42
N ASP A 584 -26.01 -27.15 -28.16
CA ASP A 584 -27.19 -26.68 -27.44
C ASP A 584 -27.00 -25.32 -26.76
N ARG A 585 -25.76 -24.80 -26.72
CA ARG A 585 -25.45 -23.47 -26.21
C ARG A 585 -24.42 -22.74 -27.06
N CYS A 586 -24.63 -21.45 -27.24
CA CYS A 586 -23.67 -20.53 -27.83
C CYS A 586 -23.74 -19.19 -27.08
N ARG A 587 -22.59 -18.59 -26.81
CA ARG A 587 -22.45 -17.33 -26.09
C ARG A 587 -21.70 -16.31 -26.94
N ALA A 588 -22.13 -15.07 -26.88
CA ALA A 588 -21.40 -13.93 -27.44
C ALA A 588 -21.27 -12.81 -26.41
N GLU A 589 -20.11 -12.18 -26.33
CA GLU A 589 -19.86 -11.00 -25.52
C GLU A 589 -19.85 -9.77 -26.43
N ILE A 590 -20.66 -8.76 -26.11
CA ILE A 590 -20.78 -7.53 -26.89
C ILE A 590 -20.43 -6.30 -26.04
N ASP A 591 -19.81 -5.33 -26.70
CA ASP A 591 -19.42 -4.01 -26.18
C ASP A 591 -20.27 -2.95 -26.87
N ILE A 592 -20.97 -2.13 -26.08
CA ILE A 592 -21.81 -1.05 -26.59
C ILE A 592 -21.34 0.26 -25.99
N ARG A 593 -21.14 1.27 -26.85
CA ARG A 593 -20.68 2.59 -26.43
C ARG A 593 -21.67 3.67 -26.79
N PHE A 594 -21.92 4.59 -25.87
CA PHE A 594 -22.88 5.67 -26.03
C PHE A 594 -22.53 6.89 -25.16
N GLY A 595 -23.20 8.03 -25.43
CA GLY A 595 -22.91 9.30 -24.77
C GLY A 595 -23.42 9.40 -23.32
N PRO A 596 -23.10 10.51 -22.64
CA PRO A 596 -23.51 10.77 -21.26
C PRO A 596 -25.03 10.96 -21.11
N GLY A 597 -25.52 10.79 -19.88
CA GLY A 597 -26.93 11.01 -19.52
C GLY A 597 -27.92 9.94 -19.99
N ILE A 598 -27.44 8.81 -20.52
CA ILE A 598 -28.28 7.70 -21.01
C ILE A 598 -28.30 6.56 -19.99
N ASP A 599 -29.50 6.12 -19.62
CA ASP A 599 -29.71 4.94 -18.78
C ASP A 599 -29.42 3.65 -19.58
N PRO A 600 -28.51 2.76 -19.11
CA PRO A 600 -28.21 1.50 -19.77
C PRO A 600 -29.44 0.62 -20.03
N ASP A 601 -30.47 0.68 -19.19
CA ASP A 601 -31.71 -0.09 -19.39
C ASP A 601 -32.44 0.32 -20.68
N THR A 602 -32.31 1.58 -21.09
CA THR A 602 -32.88 2.06 -22.37
C THR A 602 -32.22 1.37 -23.56
N VAL A 603 -30.91 1.15 -23.48
CA VAL A 603 -30.14 0.45 -24.52
C VAL A 603 -30.49 -1.04 -24.53
N ILE A 604 -30.58 -1.66 -23.34
CA ILE A 604 -30.97 -3.06 -23.17
C ILE A 604 -32.36 -3.34 -23.78
N VAL A 605 -33.33 -2.46 -23.54
CA VAL A 605 -34.69 -2.61 -24.11
C VAL A 605 -34.69 -2.52 -25.65
N GLN A 606 -33.86 -1.66 -26.24
CA GLN A 606 -33.75 -1.58 -27.70
C GLN A 606 -33.09 -2.83 -28.30
N LEU A 607 -32.09 -3.40 -27.62
CA LEU A 607 -31.45 -4.66 -28.03
C LEU A 607 -32.43 -5.83 -27.94
N ASP A 608 -33.14 -5.98 -26.83
CA ASP A 608 -34.09 -7.07 -26.61
C ASP A 608 -35.18 -7.10 -27.68
N ARG A 609 -35.65 -5.92 -28.13
CA ARG A 609 -36.61 -5.80 -29.24
C ARG A 609 -36.04 -6.18 -30.61
N ALA A 610 -34.74 -6.00 -30.81
CA ALA A 610 -34.07 -6.27 -32.09
C ALA A 610 -33.60 -7.72 -32.21
N LEU A 611 -33.39 -8.41 -31.09
CA LEU A 611 -32.90 -9.78 -31.05
C LEU A 611 -34.00 -10.80 -31.36
N PRO A 612 -33.68 -11.92 -32.03
CA PRO A 612 -34.64 -12.99 -32.27
C PRO A 612 -35.06 -13.69 -30.97
N PRO A 613 -36.24 -14.32 -30.94
CA PRO A 613 -36.69 -15.06 -29.76
C PRO A 613 -35.73 -16.21 -29.42
N GLY A 614 -35.46 -16.42 -28.13
CA GLY A 614 -34.59 -17.49 -27.65
C GLY A 614 -33.14 -17.08 -27.35
N ILE A 615 -32.83 -15.78 -27.45
CA ILE A 615 -31.60 -15.19 -26.92
C ILE A 615 -31.87 -14.67 -25.50
N GLY A 616 -31.08 -15.13 -24.53
CA GLY A 616 -30.99 -14.50 -23.22
C GLY A 616 -29.95 -13.40 -23.23
N LEU A 617 -30.22 -12.29 -22.53
CA LEU A 617 -29.31 -11.16 -22.40
C LEU A 617 -28.97 -10.95 -20.92
N ARG A 618 -27.68 -10.77 -20.63
CA ARG A 618 -27.18 -10.56 -19.27
C ARG A 618 -26.13 -9.46 -19.26
N GLN A 619 -26.31 -8.46 -18.41
CA GLN A 619 -25.26 -7.46 -18.20
C GLN A 619 -24.07 -8.08 -17.49
N ILE A 620 -22.88 -7.88 -18.08
CA ILE A 620 -21.59 -8.28 -17.50
C ILE A 620 -21.06 -7.13 -16.66
N ASP A 621 -21.03 -5.93 -17.22
CA ASP A 621 -20.46 -4.74 -16.60
C ASP A 621 -21.03 -3.47 -17.24
N PHE A 622 -20.97 -2.35 -16.51
CA PHE A 622 -21.33 -1.02 -17.00
C PHE A 622 -20.40 0.04 -16.42
N LYS A 623 -19.79 0.83 -17.30
CA LYS A 623 -18.98 2.00 -16.97
C LYS A 623 -19.70 3.25 -17.48
N PRO A 624 -20.03 4.22 -16.60
CA PRO A 624 -20.69 5.45 -17.02
C PRO A 624 -19.76 6.32 -17.87
N ALA A 625 -20.36 7.16 -18.72
CA ALA A 625 -19.63 8.23 -19.40
C ALA A 625 -19.15 9.28 -18.38
N VAL A 626 -18.06 9.95 -18.71
CA VAL A 626 -17.56 11.12 -17.97
C VAL A 626 -17.57 12.31 -18.92
N GLU A 627 -18.08 13.45 -18.46
CA GLU A 627 -18.21 14.67 -19.24
C GLU A 627 -17.83 15.90 -18.41
N GLU A 628 -17.11 16.82 -19.04
CA GLU A 628 -16.87 18.18 -18.57
C GLU A 628 -17.25 19.18 -19.67
N ALA A 629 -17.78 20.33 -19.28
CA ALA A 629 -18.16 21.38 -20.21
C ALA A 629 -16.90 21.98 -20.89
N PRO A 630 -16.87 22.11 -22.23
CA PRO A 630 -15.71 22.65 -22.96
C PRO A 630 -15.29 24.06 -22.54
N ASP A 631 -16.20 24.84 -21.97
CA ASP A 631 -15.99 26.21 -21.49
C ASP A 631 -15.83 26.31 -19.97
N SER A 632 -15.68 25.17 -19.27
CA SER A 632 -15.44 25.16 -17.82
C SER A 632 -14.12 25.83 -17.46
N ALA A 633 -14.04 26.34 -16.23
CA ALA A 633 -12.83 26.99 -15.72
C ALA A 633 -11.61 26.06 -15.73
N PHE A 634 -11.83 24.77 -15.44
CA PHE A 634 -10.75 23.77 -15.43
C PHE A 634 -10.24 23.48 -16.85
N VAL A 635 -11.13 23.31 -17.83
CA VAL A 635 -10.74 23.13 -19.24
C VAL A 635 -10.02 24.37 -19.77
N ALA A 636 -10.48 25.57 -19.42
CA ALA A 636 -9.80 26.83 -19.77
C ALA A 636 -8.40 26.92 -19.15
N CYS A 637 -8.22 26.50 -17.90
CA CYS A 637 -6.92 26.39 -17.23
C CYS A 637 -5.98 25.44 -17.99
N CYS A 638 -6.44 24.23 -18.30
CA CYS A 638 -5.68 23.25 -19.07
C CYS A 638 -5.31 23.79 -20.46
N ALA A 639 -6.24 24.44 -21.17
CA ALA A 639 -6.01 25.00 -22.49
C ALA A 639 -4.96 26.13 -22.46
N ALA A 640 -5.02 26.99 -21.44
CA ALA A 640 -4.04 28.05 -21.23
C ALA A 640 -2.65 27.48 -20.95
N ALA A 641 -2.55 26.44 -20.11
CA ALA A 641 -1.29 25.77 -19.82
C ALA A 641 -0.68 25.12 -21.06
N VAL A 642 -1.46 24.39 -21.87
CA VAL A 642 -0.99 23.81 -23.14
C VAL A 642 -0.52 24.92 -24.09
N ARG A 643 -1.34 25.96 -24.31
CA ARG A 643 -1.00 27.07 -25.21
C ARG A 643 0.28 27.80 -24.78
N GLY A 644 0.50 27.94 -23.48
CA GLY A 644 1.72 28.56 -22.93
C GLY A 644 3.00 27.81 -23.31
N HIS A 645 2.94 26.47 -23.43
CA HIS A 645 4.11 25.62 -23.70
C HIS A 645 4.26 25.27 -25.18
N THR A 646 3.16 25.01 -25.89
CA THR A 646 3.19 24.60 -27.30
C THR A 646 3.11 25.78 -28.27
N GLY A 647 2.66 26.96 -27.79
CA GLY A 647 2.36 28.13 -28.63
C GLY A 647 1.07 28.02 -29.44
N ALA A 648 0.36 26.89 -29.38
CA ALA A 648 -0.88 26.64 -30.11
C ALA A 648 -2.02 26.29 -29.14
N ALA A 649 -3.25 26.69 -29.48
CA ALA A 649 -4.42 26.26 -28.71
C ALA A 649 -4.68 24.77 -28.96
N PRO A 650 -4.86 23.94 -27.92
CA PRO A 650 -5.25 22.55 -28.10
C PRO A 650 -6.66 22.46 -28.67
N ALA A 651 -6.93 21.38 -29.40
CA ALA A 651 -8.30 21.02 -29.73
C ALA A 651 -9.01 20.46 -28.49
N VAL A 652 -10.31 20.73 -28.38
CA VAL A 652 -11.18 20.10 -27.37
C VAL A 652 -12.01 19.03 -28.06
N LYS A 653 -11.93 17.80 -27.57
CA LYS A 653 -12.47 16.60 -28.22
C LYS A 653 -13.22 15.70 -27.24
N GLY A 654 -13.99 14.77 -27.78
CA GLY A 654 -14.49 13.59 -27.08
C GLY A 654 -13.90 12.33 -27.68
N VAL A 655 -13.90 11.24 -26.91
CA VAL A 655 -13.37 9.94 -27.32
C VAL A 655 -14.33 8.82 -27.01
N SER A 656 -14.18 7.72 -27.76
CA SER A 656 -15.00 6.52 -27.59
C SER A 656 -14.37 5.47 -26.69
N TYR A 657 -13.19 5.68 -26.11
CA TYR A 657 -12.62 4.78 -25.10
C TYR A 657 -13.07 5.20 -23.70
N TYR A 658 -12.70 4.39 -22.70
CA TYR A 658 -12.88 4.67 -21.29
C TYR A 658 -11.51 4.71 -20.60
N SER A 659 -11.42 5.42 -19.49
CA SER A 659 -10.25 5.43 -18.60
C SER A 659 -10.64 5.10 -17.16
N ASP A 660 -9.66 5.17 -16.25
CA ASP A 660 -9.90 5.14 -14.80
C ASP A 660 -10.91 6.20 -14.33
N GLY A 661 -11.07 7.30 -15.07
CA GLY A 661 -12.05 8.35 -14.79
C GLY A 661 -13.47 7.80 -14.71
N THR A 662 -13.83 6.85 -15.58
CA THR A 662 -15.17 6.23 -15.59
C THR A 662 -15.53 5.50 -14.29
N ILE A 663 -14.52 5.07 -13.53
CA ILE A 663 -14.70 4.40 -12.24
C ILE A 663 -14.52 5.37 -11.08
N LEU A 664 -13.43 6.15 -11.08
CA LEU A 664 -13.08 7.02 -9.95
C LEU A 664 -14.00 8.23 -9.82
N LEU A 665 -14.62 8.69 -10.90
CA LEU A 665 -15.51 9.85 -10.90
C LEU A 665 -16.99 9.46 -10.85
N GLN A 666 -17.30 8.18 -10.75
CA GLN A 666 -18.69 7.70 -10.73
C GLN A 666 -19.49 8.34 -9.59
N GLY A 667 -20.47 9.17 -9.93
CA GLY A 667 -21.32 9.86 -8.95
C GLY A 667 -20.69 11.10 -8.31
N LEU A 668 -19.56 11.58 -8.83
CA LEU A 668 -18.99 12.87 -8.48
C LEU A 668 -19.30 13.93 -9.52
N ASP A 669 -19.45 15.17 -9.05
CA ASP A 669 -19.49 16.37 -9.87
C ASP A 669 -18.21 17.17 -9.58
N VAL A 670 -17.11 16.75 -10.21
CA VAL A 670 -15.78 17.33 -10.02
C VAL A 670 -15.13 17.58 -11.38
N PRO A 671 -14.28 18.62 -11.49
CA PRO A 671 -13.67 18.95 -12.78
C PRO A 671 -12.82 17.83 -13.35
N PHE A 672 -12.95 17.62 -14.66
CA PHE A 672 -12.31 16.52 -15.36
C PHE A 672 -11.64 16.96 -16.67
N CYS A 673 -10.47 16.40 -16.95
CA CYS A 673 -9.84 16.50 -18.27
C CYS A 673 -8.92 15.31 -18.47
N ILE A 674 -8.92 14.74 -19.67
CA ILE A 674 -7.82 13.92 -20.17
C ILE A 674 -6.84 14.83 -20.90
N LEU A 675 -5.54 14.64 -20.62
CA LEU A 675 -4.44 15.29 -21.32
C LEU A 675 -3.20 14.42 -21.19
N GLY A 676 -2.62 13.99 -22.31
CA GLY A 676 -1.39 13.20 -22.27
C GLY A 676 -0.51 13.33 -23.52
N PRO A 677 0.79 13.00 -23.38
CA PRO A 677 1.78 13.16 -24.45
C PRO A 677 1.73 12.05 -25.52
N GLY A 678 1.02 10.95 -25.26
CA GLY A 678 0.89 9.82 -26.19
C GLY A 678 0.02 10.15 -27.40
N ASP A 679 0.28 9.47 -28.51
CA ASP A 679 -0.50 9.63 -29.74
C ASP A 679 -1.69 8.66 -29.74
N LEU A 680 -2.92 9.20 -29.78
CA LEU A 680 -4.14 8.38 -29.77
C LEU A 680 -4.19 7.34 -30.90
N GLY A 681 -3.64 7.66 -32.07
CA GLY A 681 -3.57 6.74 -33.20
C GLY A 681 -2.57 5.58 -33.03
N MET A 682 -1.69 5.64 -32.03
CA MET A 682 -0.68 4.62 -31.76
C MET A 682 -1.07 3.67 -30.61
N SER A 683 -2.08 4.00 -29.80
CA SER A 683 -2.60 3.15 -28.72
C SER A 683 -2.87 1.73 -29.20
N GLY A 684 -2.26 0.75 -28.52
CA GLY A 684 -2.41 -0.67 -28.83
C GLY A 684 -1.87 -1.13 -30.20
N GLN A 685 -1.38 -0.24 -31.06
CA GLN A 685 -0.90 -0.61 -32.39
C GLN A 685 0.50 -1.25 -32.35
N PRO A 686 0.85 -2.08 -33.34
CA PRO A 686 2.24 -2.47 -33.57
C PRO A 686 3.10 -1.24 -33.86
N ASN A 687 4.36 -1.29 -33.46
CA ASN A 687 5.32 -0.19 -33.63
C ASN A 687 4.92 1.09 -32.89
N GLU A 688 4.25 0.94 -31.74
CA GLU A 688 3.90 2.06 -30.87
C GLU A 688 5.12 2.93 -30.56
N THR A 689 4.92 4.25 -30.70
CA THR A 689 5.93 5.26 -30.36
C THR A 689 5.28 6.47 -29.71
N ALA A 690 6.06 7.27 -28.98
CA ALA A 690 5.65 8.58 -28.46
C ALA A 690 6.69 9.67 -28.79
N ASP A 691 6.22 10.89 -29.05
CA ASP A 691 7.09 12.04 -29.29
C ASP A 691 7.75 12.51 -27.99
N THR A 692 9.09 12.51 -27.97
CA THR A 692 9.86 12.92 -26.80
C THR A 692 9.67 14.40 -26.45
N ALA A 693 9.37 15.26 -27.44
CA ALA A 693 9.05 16.66 -27.19
C ALA A 693 7.72 16.80 -26.45
N ALA A 694 6.70 16.02 -26.85
CA ALA A 694 5.41 15.99 -26.18
C ALA A 694 5.53 15.50 -24.73
N ILE A 695 6.34 14.47 -24.47
CA ILE A 695 6.61 13.95 -23.10
C ILE A 695 7.20 15.05 -22.20
N ARG A 696 8.18 15.82 -22.71
CA ARG A 696 8.79 16.92 -21.96
C ARG A 696 7.81 18.06 -21.72
N ALA A 697 7.05 18.44 -22.75
CA ALA A 697 6.05 19.49 -22.65
C ALA A 697 4.93 19.12 -21.65
N ALA A 698 4.46 17.87 -21.65
CA ALA A 698 3.44 17.41 -20.71
C ALA A 698 3.85 17.64 -19.24
N ALA A 699 5.11 17.36 -18.89
CA ALA A 699 5.61 17.60 -17.53
C ALA A 699 5.52 19.08 -17.10
N GLU A 700 5.86 20.01 -18.00
CA GLU A 700 5.75 21.46 -17.77
C GLU A 700 4.30 21.93 -17.70
N ILE A 701 3.44 21.36 -18.56
CA ILE A 701 2.02 21.66 -18.59
C ILE A 701 1.34 21.20 -17.30
N TYR A 702 1.62 20.00 -16.81
CA TYR A 702 1.03 19.49 -15.56
C TYR A 702 1.46 20.30 -14.33
N GLU A 703 2.73 20.71 -14.27
CA GLU A 703 3.22 21.63 -13.25
C GLU A 703 2.41 22.93 -13.28
N THR A 704 2.24 23.52 -14.47
CA THR A 704 1.48 24.76 -14.65
C THR A 704 0.01 24.61 -14.26
N ILE A 705 -0.64 23.49 -14.62
CA ILE A 705 -2.01 23.20 -14.23
C ILE A 705 -2.13 23.07 -12.71
N ALA A 706 -1.21 22.36 -12.05
CA ALA A 706 -1.23 22.23 -10.59
C ALA A 706 -1.02 23.55 -9.85
N GLU A 707 -0.25 24.47 -10.44
CA GLU A 707 -0.02 25.81 -9.89
C GLU A 707 -1.20 26.76 -10.13
N ALA A 708 -1.79 26.66 -11.31
CA ALA A 708 -2.91 27.48 -11.72
C ALA A 708 -4.24 26.95 -11.17
N TRP A 709 -4.35 25.69 -10.78
CA TRP A 709 -5.48 25.18 -10.04
C TRP A 709 -5.45 25.79 -8.63
N PRO A 710 -6.36 26.72 -8.29
CA PRO A 710 -7.73 26.98 -8.81
C PRO A 710 -8.00 28.49 -9.04
N ALA A 711 -7.03 29.15 -9.67
CA ALA A 711 -6.95 30.60 -9.90
C ALA A 711 -8.07 31.15 -10.77
#